data_AF-A0A1H9QPQ1-F1
#
_entry.id   AF-A0A1H9QPQ1-F1
#
_cell.length_a   1.000
_cell.length_b   1.000
_cell.length_c   1.000
_cell.angle_alpha   90.00
_cell.angle_beta   90.00
_cell.angle_gamma   90.00
#
_symmetry.space_group_name_H-M   'P 1'
#
loop_
_entity.id
_entity.type
_entity.pdbx_description
1 polymer ?
#
loop_
_entity_poly.entity_id
_entity_poly.type
_entity_poly.pdbx_seq_one_letter_code
_entity_poly.pdbx_strand_id
1 'polypeptide(L)'
;MAKKNNLFKNLTLKTIIAATVISPLASSLLTHQVLAETTENIDKLDKDAVIQNEVPSTDIKEEVTEEETETTVVPDFPVEEEATTPLQEENQAPIGGPPVKIEPEKTAENTYDQEANLQLVIDSLQNQPNLMFRSVSSQQQFINKIAGHAQQNAKKYNLYASVMIAQAIVESFWGGSKLSLAPHNNLFGIKGSYNGQSSYFWTKEWENGQYIDVYAAFRKYPSYLESLEDNAQLLRYGINGAPAFYNGTWIENTTSYRDATQWLQGRYATSPVYANTLNSIIATYNLTQYDNGTINHAVQSNVATDFGAKISPNAEIFHMSANGGLLTKVNGSVVSKVAPYNYRVTLGRKATTTTGQVYYLVLVNNVGYCWIEGKYLTISQTVTKTEKLNANAIITKNSSRFGMTNGKYIDPLQSNWSTLQYQKVKLTQAATTANGKKYYLAVNYKTGVGMAWIPAENVSLSETIVKTEKVNSNAMIHTNANRYGLYGKDMDIIRSNWSSFVNQKVKVSTIATSSSGKQFYLVNNYKTGVGMAWIPAENILLTETVVETKAMNEVGVITAAGNKYGLYDTSLDPLGSNWSSYVNQKVKIASVATTATGKKYYLLRNYSNNTGIAWIPAGNVAISDRVTSTKSIDTVALLKKNGNKYGLYGKDMDVLTGNWSAYLNKQVKVSSVAKTANGKEYYLVKDYNTNVGIAWIAADALELPEEIVKKETVNFEGIIKTDSARYGATSSHIDVINSTWTSMLGSRVKMTQMITTNKGNQYYLLINYTTNTGMAWIPVENVSVSYAVTGVSSVNLEGVITKDTKRYGLYDKSMDELPSTWTQFLNKKVKLSSVATTKDGQKFYLVKNYDTGVGMAWIPATNVSVK
;
A
#
# COMPACT_ATOMS: atom_id res chain seq x y z
N MET A 1 -12.05 48.88 39.82
CA MET A 1 -12.76 48.24 40.96
C MET A 1 -11.92 47.07 41.43
N ALA A 2 -10.97 47.26 42.35
CA ALA A 2 -11.12 47.36 43.81
C ALA A 2 -11.33 46.00 44.53
N LYS A 3 -10.22 45.37 44.94
CA LYS A 3 -9.92 44.73 46.26
C LYS A 3 -8.81 43.68 46.04
N LYS A 4 -7.56 43.97 46.39
CA LYS A 4 -6.91 43.89 47.72
C LYS A 4 -6.44 42.47 48.09
N ASN A 5 -5.14 42.43 48.41
CA ASN A 5 -4.47 41.66 49.47
C ASN A 5 -4.14 40.17 49.19
N ASN A 6 -2.97 39.63 49.52
CA ASN A 6 -1.74 40.15 50.13
C ASN A 6 -0.70 39.00 50.25
N LEU A 7 0.58 39.37 50.47
CA LEU A 7 1.63 38.64 51.26
C LEU A 7 2.26 37.39 50.59
N PHE A 8 3.58 37.14 50.47
CA PHE A 8 4.88 37.60 51.04
C PHE A 8 5.96 37.41 49.94
N LYS A 9 6.85 38.34 49.57
CA LYS A 9 8.12 38.82 50.17
C LYS A 9 9.17 37.76 50.60
N ASN A 10 10.29 37.81 49.85
CA ASN A 10 11.70 37.57 50.21
C ASN A 10 12.19 36.14 50.53
N LEU A 11 13.15 35.64 49.75
CA LEU A 11 14.54 35.56 50.24
C LEU A 11 15.56 35.47 49.09
N THR A 12 16.62 36.24 49.24
CA THR A 12 17.71 36.51 48.30
C THR A 12 18.89 35.56 48.52
N LEU A 13 19.59 35.32 47.41
CA LEU A 13 20.89 34.65 47.26
C LEU A 13 22.04 35.30 48.08
N LYS A 14 22.99 34.49 48.57
CA LYS A 14 24.46 34.57 48.35
C LYS A 14 25.19 33.61 49.31
N THR A 15 25.90 32.55 48.87
CA THR A 15 27.25 32.42 48.25
C THR A 15 28.32 32.05 49.29
N ILE A 16 29.27 31.18 48.86
CA ILE A 16 30.72 31.07 49.19
C ILE A 16 31.12 29.71 49.82
N ILE A 17 32.20 28.97 49.48
CA ILE A 17 33.25 28.88 48.42
C ILE A 17 34.03 27.55 48.70
N ALA A 18 34.73 27.03 47.66
CA ALA A 18 35.94 26.16 47.66
C ALA A 18 35.82 24.68 48.08
N ALA A 19 36.04 23.74 47.16
CA ALA A 19 37.33 23.18 46.68
C ALA A 19 37.84 22.06 47.62
N THR A 20 38.22 20.85 47.17
CA THR A 20 39.42 20.58 46.36
C THR A 20 39.41 19.12 45.83
N VAL A 21 39.78 18.98 44.55
CA VAL A 21 40.55 17.94 43.82
C VAL A 21 40.91 16.62 44.53
N ILE A 22 40.69 15.47 43.84
CA ILE A 22 41.69 14.45 43.42
C ILE A 22 41.00 13.41 42.53
N SER A 23 41.63 13.08 41.40
CA SER A 23 41.31 11.98 40.48
C SER A 23 42.44 10.92 40.54
N PRO A 24 42.42 9.88 39.69
CA PRO A 24 41.77 8.57 39.86
C PRO A 24 42.81 7.45 40.03
N LEU A 25 42.43 6.20 40.36
CA LEU A 25 43.19 5.01 39.95
C LEU A 25 42.46 3.66 40.16
N ALA A 26 42.48 2.89 39.08
CA ALA A 26 42.69 1.44 38.94
C ALA A 26 41.64 0.39 39.40
N SER A 27 41.14 -0.27 38.34
CA SER A 27 40.69 -1.65 38.15
C SER A 27 41.30 -2.77 39.00
N SER A 28 40.47 -3.77 39.33
CA SER A 28 40.65 -5.24 39.11
C SER A 28 39.76 -6.01 40.13
N LEU A 29 38.80 -6.85 39.70
CA LEU A 29 38.86 -8.28 39.31
C LEU A 29 38.73 -9.26 40.51
N LEU A 30 38.10 -10.42 40.23
CA LEU A 30 37.78 -11.61 41.04
C LEU A 30 36.44 -11.62 41.81
N THR A 31 35.44 -12.47 41.52
CA THR A 31 35.23 -13.96 41.54
C THR A 31 35.09 -14.64 42.91
N HIS A 32 33.93 -15.33 43.04
CA HIS A 32 33.60 -16.61 43.73
C HIS A 32 33.62 -16.74 45.27
N GLN A 33 32.50 -17.24 45.83
CA GLN A 33 32.29 -18.33 46.83
C GLN A 33 30.95 -18.10 47.56
N VAL A 34 29.92 -18.96 47.53
CA VAL A 34 29.67 -20.37 47.96
C VAL A 34 29.61 -20.59 49.49
N LEU A 35 28.56 -21.34 49.88
CA LEU A 35 28.18 -22.02 51.15
C LEU A 35 27.42 -21.16 52.19
N ALA A 36 26.18 -21.47 52.61
CA ALA A 36 25.46 -22.70 53.04
C ALA A 36 25.58 -22.96 54.54
N GLU A 37 24.42 -23.19 55.18
CA GLU A 37 24.16 -23.98 56.42
C GLU A 37 22.62 -24.13 56.53
N THR A 38 22.02 -25.31 56.25
CA THR A 38 21.64 -26.45 57.14
C THR A 38 20.63 -26.06 58.23
N THR A 39 19.51 -26.78 58.47
CA THR A 39 19.43 -28.20 58.92
C THR A 39 18.01 -28.82 58.80
N GLU A 40 18.02 -30.13 58.52
CA GLU A 40 17.23 -31.27 59.08
C GLU A 40 15.72 -31.52 58.86
N ASN A 41 15.47 -32.66 58.17
CA ASN A 41 14.44 -33.71 58.27
C ASN A 41 13.41 -33.67 59.42
N ILE A 42 12.16 -34.07 59.15
CA ILE A 42 11.48 -35.32 59.63
C ILE A 42 10.21 -35.58 58.79
N ASP A 43 10.10 -36.82 58.26
CA ASP A 43 8.94 -37.47 57.64
C ASP A 43 7.83 -37.89 58.64
N LYS A 44 6.56 -37.90 58.17
CA LYS A 44 5.54 -39.00 58.26
C LYS A 44 4.14 -38.47 57.92
N LEU A 45 3.47 -38.95 56.85
CA LEU A 45 2.60 -40.15 56.76
C LEU A 45 1.36 -40.04 57.70
N ASP A 46 0.11 -40.31 57.33
CA ASP A 46 -0.55 -40.87 56.14
C ASP A 46 -2.08 -40.77 56.34
N LYS A 47 -2.85 -40.88 55.24
CA LYS A 47 -4.15 -41.58 55.05
C LYS A 47 -5.51 -41.15 55.66
N ASP A 48 -6.47 -41.11 54.71
CA ASP A 48 -7.79 -41.77 54.61
C ASP A 48 -8.99 -41.38 55.50
N ALA A 49 -10.08 -40.97 54.82
CA ALA A 49 -11.47 -41.53 54.85
C ALA A 49 -12.43 -40.49 54.24
N VAL A 50 -13.13 -40.69 53.11
CA VAL A 50 -14.22 -41.63 52.78
C VAL A 50 -15.58 -41.24 53.40
N ILE A 51 -16.54 -40.94 52.49
CA ILE A 51 -18.00 -41.21 52.52
C ILE A 51 -19.02 -40.15 53.03
N GLN A 52 -19.88 -39.79 52.07
CA GLN A 52 -21.36 -39.67 52.07
C GLN A 52 -22.10 -38.42 52.60
N ASN A 53 -23.05 -38.01 51.73
CA ASN A 53 -24.47 -37.68 51.98
C ASN A 53 -24.76 -36.52 52.94
N GLU A 54 -25.82 -35.72 52.81
CA GLU A 54 -27.03 -35.72 52.01
C GLU A 54 -27.67 -34.33 52.19
N VAL A 55 -28.61 -34.02 51.33
CA VAL A 55 -29.53 -32.89 51.40
C VAL A 55 -30.49 -33.02 52.62
N PRO A 56 -30.99 -31.89 53.15
CA PRO A 56 -32.44 -31.69 53.26
C PRO A 56 -32.80 -30.29 52.68
N SER A 57 -33.77 -30.04 51.77
CA SER A 57 -35.18 -30.44 51.62
C SER A 57 -35.92 -30.31 52.96
N THR A 58 -36.89 -29.41 53.16
CA THR A 58 -38.18 -29.38 52.45
C THR A 58 -39.07 -28.20 52.88
N ASP A 59 -39.84 -27.70 51.90
CA ASP A 59 -41.27 -27.31 51.91
C ASP A 59 -41.69 -25.98 52.61
N ILE A 60 -42.78 -25.28 52.27
CA ILE A 60 -44.13 -25.69 51.84
C ILE A 60 -44.88 -24.49 51.15
N LYS A 61 -45.61 -24.78 50.04
CA LYS A 61 -46.92 -24.25 49.48
C LYS A 61 -47.10 -22.80 48.98
N GLU A 62 -47.63 -22.58 47.75
CA GLU A 62 -49.07 -22.57 47.28
C GLU A 62 -49.83 -21.38 47.92
N GLU A 63 -50.65 -20.53 47.28
CA GLU A 63 -51.32 -20.52 45.98
C GLU A 63 -51.94 -19.10 45.75
N VAL A 64 -52.17 -18.76 44.48
CA VAL A 64 -53.07 -17.79 43.80
C VAL A 64 -54.08 -16.96 44.61
N THR A 65 -54.21 -15.65 44.27
CA THR A 65 -55.51 -14.99 43.95
C THR A 65 -55.34 -13.64 43.21
N GLU A 66 -56.27 -13.40 42.29
CA GLU A 66 -56.61 -12.20 41.48
C GLU A 66 -56.83 -10.95 42.38
N GLU A 67 -56.86 -9.68 41.93
CA GLU A 67 -57.60 -9.06 40.82
C GLU A 67 -57.16 -7.58 40.64
N GLU A 68 -57.70 -6.92 39.63
CA GLU A 68 -57.28 -5.67 39.00
C GLU A 68 -57.53 -4.35 39.79
N THR A 69 -56.92 -3.30 39.22
CA THR A 69 -57.36 -1.88 39.09
C THR A 69 -56.74 -0.76 39.96
N GLU A 70 -56.43 0.30 39.20
CA GLU A 70 -56.39 1.73 39.53
C GLU A 70 -55.13 2.39 40.15
N THR A 71 -54.37 2.99 39.21
CA THR A 71 -54.01 4.43 39.14
C THR A 71 -53.50 5.13 40.41
N THR A 72 -52.30 5.73 40.31
CA THR A 72 -52.12 7.14 40.72
C THR A 72 -50.82 7.77 40.19
N VAL A 73 -51.02 8.77 39.31
CA VAL A 73 -50.47 10.15 39.39
C VAL A 73 -48.99 10.37 39.07
N VAL A 74 -48.77 10.84 37.83
CA VAL A 74 -47.67 11.73 37.43
C VAL A 74 -48.20 13.17 37.52
N PRO A 75 -47.48 14.14 38.12
CA PRO A 75 -47.91 15.54 38.07
C PRO A 75 -47.62 16.14 36.69
N ASP A 76 -48.66 16.79 36.18
CA ASP A 76 -48.77 17.53 34.92
C ASP A 76 -48.33 19.01 35.08
N PHE A 77 -48.32 19.72 33.95
CA PHE A 77 -48.26 21.17 33.66
C PHE A 77 -46.99 21.64 32.93
N PRO A 78 -47.11 22.58 31.98
CA PRO A 78 -48.05 22.60 30.86
C PRO A 78 -47.36 22.91 29.51
N VAL A 79 -48.01 22.54 28.42
CA VAL A 79 -47.68 22.95 27.05
C VAL A 79 -48.40 24.25 26.75
N GLU A 80 -47.67 25.26 26.31
CA GLU A 80 -48.20 26.37 25.49
C GLU A 80 -47.32 26.54 24.25
N GLU A 81 -48.02 26.71 23.14
CA GLU A 81 -47.57 26.67 21.76
C GLU A 81 -47.30 28.10 21.29
N GLU A 82 -46.09 28.43 20.86
CA GLU A 82 -45.87 29.60 20.00
C GLU A 82 -44.90 29.28 18.86
N ALA A 83 -45.30 29.75 17.69
CA ALA A 83 -44.64 29.62 16.41
C ALA A 83 -43.28 30.31 16.36
N THR A 84 -42.30 29.68 15.70
CA THR A 84 -41.08 30.37 15.26
C THR A 84 -40.76 30.08 13.81
N THR A 85 -40.79 31.16 13.04
CA THR A 85 -40.23 31.41 11.71
C THR A 85 -38.75 31.02 11.60
N PRO A 86 -38.23 30.74 10.38
CA PRO A 86 -36.86 30.28 10.19
C PRO A 86 -35.86 31.44 10.25
N LEU A 87 -34.90 31.35 11.17
CA LEU A 87 -33.74 32.25 11.24
C LEU A 87 -32.62 31.75 10.32
N GLN A 88 -32.11 32.69 9.53
CA GLN A 88 -30.98 32.56 8.61
C GLN A 88 -29.69 32.23 9.39
N GLU A 89 -28.99 31.16 9.01
CA GLU A 89 -27.61 30.92 9.44
C GLU A 89 -26.65 31.77 8.58
N GLU A 90 -26.15 32.83 9.20
CA GLU A 90 -25.02 33.63 8.73
C GLU A 90 -23.72 32.82 8.94
N ASN A 91 -23.28 32.11 7.91
CA ASN A 91 -21.97 31.47 7.88
C ASN A 91 -20.85 32.52 7.70
N GLN A 92 -20.14 32.83 8.78
CA GLN A 92 -18.86 33.55 8.70
C GLN A 92 -17.78 32.67 8.05
N ALA A 93 -17.17 33.20 7.00
CA ALA A 93 -16.19 32.54 6.14
C ALA A 93 -14.88 32.18 6.87
N PRO A 94 -14.29 31.00 6.61
CA PRO A 94 -12.86 30.79 6.75
C PRO A 94 -12.15 31.52 5.59
N ILE A 95 -11.11 32.27 5.92
CA ILE A 95 -10.23 32.94 4.96
C ILE A 95 -9.41 31.86 4.24
N GLY A 96 -9.93 31.40 3.10
CA GLY A 96 -9.25 30.59 2.11
C GLY A 96 -9.75 31.05 0.75
N GLY A 97 -8.84 31.30 -0.20
CA GLY A 97 -9.20 31.74 -1.56
C GLY A 97 -10.24 30.81 -2.22
N PRO A 98 -10.95 31.29 -3.25
CA PRO A 98 -12.05 30.53 -3.86
C PRO A 98 -11.56 29.11 -4.23
N PRO A 99 -12.29 28.05 -3.85
CA PRO A 99 -11.96 26.71 -4.31
C PRO A 99 -12.11 26.72 -5.83
N VAL A 100 -11.01 26.46 -6.54
CA VAL A 100 -11.06 26.17 -7.96
C VAL A 100 -11.96 24.95 -8.12
N LYS A 101 -13.18 25.14 -8.65
CA LYS A 101 -13.98 24.04 -9.22
C LYS A 101 -13.15 23.50 -10.37
N ILE A 102 -12.42 22.42 -10.14
CA ILE A 102 -11.79 21.66 -11.21
C ILE A 102 -12.92 20.88 -11.88
N GLU A 103 -13.58 21.50 -12.86
CA GLU A 103 -14.40 20.75 -13.81
C GLU A 103 -13.47 19.77 -14.54
N PRO A 104 -13.83 18.48 -14.62
CA PRO A 104 -12.98 17.51 -15.30
C PRO A 104 -12.87 17.88 -16.77
N GLU A 105 -11.66 17.77 -17.32
CA GLU A 105 -11.40 18.02 -18.74
C GLU A 105 -12.39 17.23 -19.62
N LYS A 106 -12.97 17.89 -20.62
CA LYS A 106 -13.89 17.25 -21.56
C LYS A 106 -13.11 16.29 -22.45
N THR A 107 -13.40 15.00 -22.31
CA THR A 107 -12.82 13.90 -23.09
C THR A 107 -13.93 13.16 -23.82
N ALA A 108 -13.57 12.37 -24.84
CA ALA A 108 -14.53 11.52 -25.53
C ALA A 108 -15.19 10.49 -24.58
N GLU A 109 -14.51 10.10 -23.49
CA GLU A 109 -15.02 9.07 -22.57
C GLU A 109 -16.07 9.58 -21.57
N ASN A 110 -16.06 10.88 -21.26
CA ASN A 110 -17.00 11.51 -20.33
C ASN A 110 -17.99 12.46 -21.05
N THR A 111 -18.20 12.29 -22.36
CA THR A 111 -19.16 13.07 -23.16
C THR A 111 -20.33 12.19 -23.60
N TYR A 112 -21.56 12.71 -23.45
CA TYR A 112 -22.80 12.19 -24.02
C TYR A 112 -23.35 13.22 -25.01
N ASP A 113 -23.61 12.82 -26.24
CA ASP A 113 -24.14 13.70 -27.28
C ASP A 113 -25.24 12.98 -28.08
N GLN A 114 -26.48 13.41 -27.85
CA GLN A 114 -27.67 12.81 -28.46
C GLN A 114 -27.69 13.01 -29.98
N GLU A 115 -27.27 14.18 -30.48
CA GLU A 115 -27.26 14.47 -31.91
C GLU A 115 -26.15 13.70 -32.64
N ALA A 116 -24.97 13.59 -32.02
CA ALA A 116 -23.88 12.77 -32.56
C ALA A 116 -24.28 11.28 -32.64
N ASN A 117 -24.93 10.75 -31.60
CA ASN A 117 -25.42 9.37 -31.62
C ASN A 117 -26.45 9.16 -32.74
N LEU A 118 -27.39 10.10 -32.91
CA LEU A 118 -28.37 10.08 -34.00
C LEU A 118 -27.68 10.08 -35.37
N GLN A 119 -26.67 10.93 -35.59
CA GLN A 119 -25.94 10.98 -36.85
C GLN A 119 -25.18 9.68 -37.13
N LEU A 120 -24.52 9.11 -36.13
CA LEU A 120 -23.83 7.82 -36.26
C LEU A 120 -24.81 6.68 -36.60
N VAL A 121 -26.02 6.71 -36.06
CA VAL A 121 -27.07 5.75 -36.43
C VAL A 121 -27.53 5.98 -37.87
N ILE A 122 -27.74 7.22 -38.31
CA ILE A 122 -28.09 7.56 -39.70
C ILE A 122 -27.00 7.06 -40.67
N ASP A 123 -25.73 7.32 -40.38
CA ASP A 123 -24.60 6.87 -41.20
C ASP A 123 -24.55 5.33 -41.27
N SER A 124 -24.87 4.65 -40.15
CA SER A 124 -24.94 3.19 -40.08
C SER A 124 -26.08 2.58 -40.90
N LEU A 125 -27.16 3.35 -41.15
CA LEU A 125 -28.29 2.94 -41.97
C LEU A 125 -28.06 3.22 -43.47
N GLN A 126 -27.26 4.24 -43.81
CA GLN A 126 -27.03 4.67 -45.20
C GLN A 126 -25.87 3.93 -45.91
N ASN A 127 -24.82 3.52 -45.19
CA ASN A 127 -23.66 2.85 -45.79
C ASN A 127 -23.81 1.32 -45.81
N GLN A 128 -24.38 0.76 -46.88
CA GLN A 128 -24.36 -0.69 -47.15
C GLN A 128 -23.78 -0.98 -48.54
N PRO A 129 -22.48 -1.36 -48.61
CA PRO A 129 -22.23 -2.73 -49.08
C PRO A 129 -21.09 -3.52 -48.39
N ASN A 130 -20.14 -2.92 -47.66
CA ASN A 130 -18.87 -3.60 -47.29
C ASN A 130 -18.63 -3.92 -45.80
N LEU A 131 -19.63 -3.78 -44.91
CA LEU A 131 -19.51 -4.14 -43.47
C LEU A 131 -20.44 -5.30 -43.04
N MET A 132 -21.16 -5.90 -43.99
CA MET A 132 -22.31 -6.79 -43.77
C MET A 132 -22.06 -8.05 -42.90
N PHE A 133 -20.83 -8.57 -42.79
CA PHE A 133 -20.64 -9.86 -42.10
C PHE A 133 -20.28 -9.77 -40.61
N ARG A 134 -19.95 -8.57 -40.06
CA ARG A 134 -19.68 -8.40 -38.61
C ARG A 134 -20.70 -7.51 -37.88
N SER A 135 -21.31 -6.50 -38.52
CA SER A 135 -22.17 -5.51 -37.87
C SER A 135 -23.62 -5.96 -37.60
N VAL A 136 -24.22 -6.75 -38.49
CA VAL A 136 -25.61 -7.23 -38.33
C VAL A 136 -25.74 -8.08 -37.05
N SER A 137 -24.70 -8.85 -36.72
CA SER A 137 -24.68 -9.70 -35.52
C SER A 137 -24.68 -8.90 -34.21
N SER A 138 -23.99 -7.76 -34.13
CA SER A 138 -23.93 -6.93 -32.92
C SER A 138 -25.18 -6.07 -32.74
N GLN A 139 -25.76 -5.58 -33.83
CA GLN A 139 -27.01 -4.82 -33.82
C GLN A 139 -28.19 -5.69 -33.38
N GLN A 140 -28.30 -6.89 -33.94
CA GLN A 140 -29.32 -7.85 -33.50
C GLN A 140 -29.11 -8.32 -32.06
N GLN A 141 -27.85 -8.48 -31.61
CA GLN A 141 -27.55 -8.78 -30.21
C GLN A 141 -28.04 -7.68 -29.25
N PHE A 142 -27.88 -6.41 -29.62
CA PHE A 142 -28.40 -5.30 -28.82
C PHE A 142 -29.93 -5.35 -28.74
N ILE A 143 -30.62 -5.52 -29.88
CA ILE A 143 -32.08 -5.67 -29.92
C ILE A 143 -32.52 -6.84 -29.04
N ASN A 144 -31.90 -8.01 -29.19
CA ASN A 144 -32.22 -9.20 -28.39
C ASN A 144 -31.99 -8.95 -26.89
N LYS A 145 -30.99 -8.14 -26.52
CA LYS A 145 -30.70 -7.82 -25.11
C LYS A 145 -31.80 -6.97 -24.46
N ILE A 146 -32.47 -6.10 -25.21
CA ILE A 146 -33.45 -5.14 -24.65
C ILE A 146 -34.90 -5.46 -24.99
N ALA A 147 -35.17 -6.22 -26.05
CA ALA A 147 -36.51 -6.43 -26.58
C ALA A 147 -37.49 -6.97 -25.54
N GLY A 148 -37.08 -7.98 -24.77
CA GLY A 148 -37.91 -8.56 -23.73
C GLY A 148 -38.35 -7.57 -22.64
N HIS A 149 -37.42 -6.74 -22.17
CA HIS A 149 -37.70 -5.70 -21.20
C HIS A 149 -38.55 -4.57 -21.80
N ALA A 150 -38.29 -4.20 -23.06
CA ALA A 150 -39.08 -3.22 -23.78
C ALA A 150 -40.53 -3.67 -23.97
N GLN A 151 -40.78 -4.93 -24.33
CA GLN A 151 -42.12 -5.51 -24.42
C GLN A 151 -42.86 -5.46 -23.08
N GLN A 152 -42.17 -5.84 -22.00
CA GLN A 152 -42.74 -5.82 -20.65
C GLN A 152 -43.17 -4.40 -20.24
N ASN A 153 -42.28 -3.43 -20.42
CA ASN A 153 -42.52 -2.03 -20.02
C ASN A 153 -43.55 -1.36 -20.94
N ALA A 154 -43.41 -1.51 -22.25
CA ALA A 154 -44.35 -0.94 -23.22
C ALA A 154 -45.78 -1.43 -22.98
N LYS A 155 -45.98 -2.72 -22.71
CA LYS A 155 -47.28 -3.27 -22.32
C LYS A 155 -47.81 -2.67 -21.01
N LYS A 156 -46.95 -2.53 -20.00
CA LYS A 156 -47.33 -1.97 -18.68
C LYS A 156 -47.82 -0.52 -18.79
N TYR A 157 -47.24 0.28 -19.68
CA TYR A 157 -47.52 1.70 -19.81
C TYR A 157 -48.35 2.08 -21.06
N ASN A 158 -48.88 1.09 -21.79
CA ASN A 158 -49.65 1.25 -23.03
C ASN A 158 -48.92 2.05 -24.14
N LEU A 159 -47.68 1.64 -24.42
CA LEU A 159 -46.78 2.24 -25.41
C LEU A 159 -46.34 1.18 -26.44
N TYR A 160 -45.70 1.61 -27.53
CA TYR A 160 -45.09 0.72 -28.52
C TYR A 160 -43.70 0.23 -28.09
N ALA A 161 -43.51 -1.08 -28.03
CA ALA A 161 -42.20 -1.67 -27.76
C ALA A 161 -41.21 -1.38 -28.91
N SER A 162 -41.72 -1.35 -30.15
CA SER A 162 -40.96 -0.99 -31.35
C SER A 162 -40.36 0.43 -31.26
N VAL A 163 -41.14 1.41 -30.80
CA VAL A 163 -40.69 2.80 -30.59
C VAL A 163 -39.66 2.86 -29.46
N MET A 164 -39.90 2.18 -28.34
CA MET A 164 -38.97 2.16 -27.20
C MET A 164 -37.61 1.55 -27.57
N ILE A 165 -37.60 0.45 -28.33
CA ILE A 165 -36.37 -0.18 -28.83
C ILE A 165 -35.65 0.76 -29.82
N ALA A 166 -36.38 1.40 -30.73
CA ALA A 166 -35.81 2.34 -31.68
C ALA A 166 -35.20 3.57 -31.00
N GLN A 167 -35.86 4.14 -29.99
CA GLN A 167 -35.30 5.20 -29.17
C GLN A 167 -34.04 4.71 -28.45
N ALA A 168 -34.05 3.54 -27.80
CA ALA A 168 -32.87 3.01 -27.14
C ALA A 168 -31.69 2.83 -28.12
N ILE A 169 -31.94 2.41 -29.36
CA ILE A 169 -30.91 2.30 -30.41
C ILE A 169 -30.29 3.66 -30.71
N VAL A 170 -31.12 4.68 -30.94
CA VAL A 170 -30.68 6.05 -31.27
C VAL A 170 -29.94 6.68 -30.11
N GLU A 171 -30.55 6.70 -28.92
CA GLU A 171 -30.04 7.41 -27.75
C GLU A 171 -28.74 6.82 -27.20
N SER A 172 -28.54 5.50 -27.36
CA SER A 172 -27.35 4.80 -26.86
C SER A 172 -26.31 4.47 -27.93
N PHE A 173 -26.56 4.79 -29.20
CA PHE A 173 -25.78 4.31 -30.34
C PHE A 173 -25.60 2.78 -30.29
N TRP A 174 -26.69 2.03 -30.40
CA TRP A 174 -26.68 0.54 -30.31
C TRP A 174 -26.07 -0.01 -29.00
N GLY A 175 -26.15 0.73 -27.90
CA GLY A 175 -25.52 0.41 -26.62
C GLY A 175 -24.01 0.69 -26.56
N GLY A 176 -23.46 1.41 -27.55
CA GLY A 176 -22.06 1.78 -27.66
C GLY A 176 -21.67 3.04 -26.88
N SER A 177 -22.64 3.89 -26.51
CA SER A 177 -22.41 5.07 -25.67
C SER A 177 -21.87 4.67 -24.30
N LYS A 178 -20.84 5.36 -23.80
CA LYS A 178 -20.27 5.10 -22.47
C LYS A 178 -21.31 5.23 -21.35
N LEU A 179 -22.24 6.18 -21.48
CA LEU A 179 -23.35 6.38 -20.55
C LEU A 179 -24.30 5.16 -20.50
N SER A 180 -24.37 4.41 -21.60
CA SER A 180 -25.19 3.20 -21.72
C SER A 180 -24.49 1.93 -21.23
N LEU A 181 -23.19 1.96 -20.95
CA LEU A 181 -22.44 0.78 -20.47
C LEU A 181 -22.50 0.66 -18.94
N ALA A 182 -22.24 -0.55 -18.44
CA ALA A 182 -22.05 -0.75 -17.01
C ALA A 182 -20.82 0.07 -16.54
N PRO A 183 -20.90 0.76 -15.38
CA PRO A 183 -21.91 0.63 -14.33
C PRO A 183 -23.09 1.62 -14.42
N HIS A 184 -23.25 2.36 -15.53
CA HIS A 184 -24.22 3.46 -15.66
C HIS A 184 -25.59 3.00 -16.15
N ASN A 185 -25.60 2.13 -17.18
CA ASN A 185 -26.77 1.49 -17.77
C ASN A 185 -27.89 2.45 -18.26
N ASN A 186 -27.58 3.70 -18.60
CA ASN A 186 -28.57 4.69 -19.03
C ASN A 186 -28.67 4.72 -20.56
N LEU A 187 -29.73 4.09 -21.10
CA LEU A 187 -29.93 3.93 -22.53
C LEU A 187 -30.49 5.18 -23.23
N PHE A 188 -31.09 6.10 -22.48
CA PHE A 188 -31.96 7.16 -23.01
C PHE A 188 -31.46 8.57 -22.73
N GLY A 189 -30.28 8.72 -22.12
CA GLY A 189 -29.73 10.03 -21.76
C GLY A 189 -30.57 10.78 -20.71
N ILE A 190 -31.33 10.08 -19.85
CA ILE A 190 -32.21 10.75 -18.88
C ILE A 190 -31.36 11.40 -17.78
N LYS A 191 -31.54 12.70 -17.57
CA LYS A 191 -30.85 13.49 -16.55
C LYS A 191 -31.41 13.30 -15.14
N GLY A 192 -30.58 13.58 -14.14
CA GLY A 192 -30.94 13.58 -12.72
C GLY A 192 -30.36 12.41 -11.93
N SER A 193 -31.12 11.92 -10.95
CA SER A 193 -30.77 10.77 -10.11
C SER A 193 -31.86 9.71 -10.12
N TYR A 194 -31.48 8.44 -10.07
CA TYR A 194 -32.39 7.30 -9.92
C TYR A 194 -32.09 6.63 -8.58
N ASN A 195 -33.05 6.65 -7.64
CA ASN A 195 -32.87 6.18 -6.26
C ASN A 195 -31.58 6.76 -5.60
N GLY A 196 -31.32 8.05 -5.82
CA GLY A 196 -30.14 8.76 -5.31
C GLY A 196 -28.84 8.46 -6.06
N GLN A 197 -28.85 7.70 -7.15
CA GLN A 197 -27.67 7.38 -7.96
C GLN A 197 -27.61 8.21 -9.24
N SER A 198 -26.44 8.80 -9.52
CA SER A 198 -26.16 9.59 -10.72
C SER A 198 -24.78 9.28 -11.30
N SER A 199 -24.53 9.71 -12.53
CA SER A 199 -23.23 9.71 -13.21
C SER A 199 -23.09 11.00 -13.99
N TYR A 200 -21.92 11.65 -13.90
CA TYR A 200 -21.70 12.96 -14.50
C TYR A 200 -21.02 12.83 -15.86
N PHE A 201 -21.58 13.49 -16.87
CA PHE A 201 -21.08 13.53 -18.24
C PHE A 201 -21.23 14.95 -18.80
N TRP A 202 -20.30 15.35 -19.67
CA TRP A 202 -20.46 16.51 -20.55
C TRP A 202 -21.56 16.23 -21.58
N THR A 203 -22.42 17.20 -21.83
CA THR A 203 -23.53 17.12 -22.80
C THR A 203 -23.71 18.45 -23.52
N LYS A 204 -24.29 18.43 -24.72
CA LYS A 204 -24.66 19.65 -25.45
C LYS A 204 -26.06 20.10 -25.04
N GLU A 205 -26.20 21.35 -24.63
CA GLU A 205 -27.48 22.01 -24.36
C GLU A 205 -27.72 23.15 -25.34
N TRP A 206 -28.97 23.33 -25.77
CA TRP A 206 -29.36 24.48 -26.58
C TRP A 206 -29.82 25.62 -25.68
N GLU A 207 -28.97 26.64 -25.53
CA GLU A 207 -29.28 27.84 -24.75
C GLU A 207 -29.03 29.10 -25.59
N ASN A 208 -29.95 30.06 -25.55
CA ASN A 208 -29.82 31.35 -26.25
C ASN A 208 -29.50 31.25 -27.75
N GLY A 209 -30.04 30.24 -28.43
CA GLY A 209 -29.88 30.07 -29.89
C GLY A 209 -28.57 29.42 -30.32
N GLN A 210 -27.79 28.82 -29.41
CA GLN A 210 -26.57 28.07 -29.72
C GLN A 210 -26.39 26.86 -28.80
N TYR A 211 -25.61 25.87 -29.27
CA TYR A 211 -25.21 24.74 -28.44
C TYR A 211 -24.05 25.11 -27.51
N ILE A 212 -24.21 24.87 -26.22
CA ILE A 212 -23.17 24.99 -25.20
C ILE A 212 -22.87 23.61 -24.60
N ASP A 213 -21.64 23.41 -24.11
CA ASP A 213 -21.26 22.20 -23.38
C ASP A 213 -21.52 22.38 -21.88
N VAL A 214 -22.26 21.45 -21.28
CA VAL A 214 -22.64 21.48 -19.86
C VAL A 214 -22.25 20.17 -19.20
N TYR A 215 -21.61 20.23 -18.03
CA TYR A 215 -21.33 19.04 -17.23
C TYR A 215 -22.54 18.71 -16.34
N ALA A 216 -23.30 17.68 -16.71
CA ALA A 216 -24.60 17.38 -16.12
C ALA A 216 -24.65 16.01 -15.44
N ALA A 217 -25.52 15.90 -14.43
CA ALA A 217 -25.83 14.62 -13.80
C ALA A 217 -26.86 13.85 -14.64
N PHE A 218 -26.51 12.62 -15.00
CA PHE A 218 -27.38 11.63 -15.62
C PHE A 218 -27.77 10.55 -14.62
N ARG A 219 -28.98 9.99 -14.77
CA ARG A 219 -29.44 8.89 -13.91
C ARG A 219 -28.54 7.68 -14.09
N LYS A 220 -28.25 6.97 -13.00
CA LYS A 220 -27.50 5.70 -12.99
C LYS A 220 -28.41 4.57 -12.57
N TYR A 221 -28.50 3.52 -13.40
CA TYR A 221 -29.43 2.42 -13.17
C TYR A 221 -28.72 1.11 -12.79
N PRO A 222 -29.38 0.25 -11.98
CA PRO A 222 -28.90 -1.11 -11.72
C PRO A 222 -28.74 -1.95 -12.99
N SER A 223 -29.67 -1.82 -13.95
CA SER A 223 -29.65 -2.53 -15.24
C SER A 223 -30.42 -1.77 -16.33
N TYR A 224 -30.48 -2.33 -17.55
CA TYR A 224 -31.30 -1.80 -18.63
C TYR A 224 -32.81 -1.89 -18.39
N LEU A 225 -33.26 -2.81 -17.54
CA LEU A 225 -34.68 -2.93 -17.19
C LEU A 225 -35.19 -1.62 -16.57
N GLU A 226 -34.46 -1.07 -15.59
CA GLU A 226 -34.84 0.17 -14.92
C GLU A 226 -34.73 1.36 -15.86
N SER A 227 -33.73 1.41 -16.76
CA SER A 227 -33.61 2.48 -17.76
C SER A 227 -34.78 2.48 -18.75
N LEU A 228 -35.25 1.30 -19.18
CA LEU A 228 -36.40 1.14 -20.07
C LEU A 228 -37.71 1.49 -19.36
N GLU A 229 -37.85 1.11 -18.08
CA GLU A 229 -39.03 1.46 -17.29
C GLU A 229 -39.12 2.97 -17.07
N ASP A 230 -38.01 3.63 -16.78
CA ASP A 230 -37.99 5.08 -16.53
C ASP A 230 -38.31 5.90 -17.79
N ASN A 231 -37.84 5.47 -18.96
CA ASN A 231 -38.28 6.03 -20.25
C ASN A 231 -39.79 5.83 -20.48
N ALA A 232 -40.32 4.63 -20.18
CA ALA A 232 -41.75 4.36 -20.31
C ALA A 232 -42.59 5.25 -19.39
N GLN A 233 -42.14 5.48 -18.16
CA GLN A 233 -42.77 6.40 -17.22
C GLN A 233 -42.72 7.84 -17.71
N LEU A 234 -41.58 8.29 -18.26
CA LEU A 234 -41.46 9.63 -18.85
C LEU A 234 -42.48 9.83 -19.98
N LEU A 235 -42.58 8.88 -20.90
CA LEU A 235 -43.55 8.97 -22.00
C LEU A 235 -45.00 8.89 -21.51
N ARG A 236 -45.27 8.11 -20.46
CA ARG A 236 -46.63 7.94 -19.92
C ARG A 236 -47.08 9.09 -19.02
N TYR A 237 -46.19 9.65 -18.22
CA TYR A 237 -46.51 10.65 -17.19
C TYR A 237 -46.02 12.05 -17.53
N GLY A 238 -45.37 12.23 -18.68
CA GLY A 238 -44.89 13.53 -19.14
C GLY A 238 -43.78 14.10 -18.28
N ILE A 239 -43.66 15.43 -18.30
CA ILE A 239 -42.66 16.18 -17.53
C ILE A 239 -43.34 17.00 -16.43
N ASN A 240 -42.56 17.47 -15.46
CA ASN A 240 -43.08 18.32 -14.40
C ASN A 240 -43.76 19.58 -15.00
N GLY A 241 -45.00 19.85 -14.59
CA GLY A 241 -45.83 20.93 -15.14
C GLY A 241 -46.56 20.61 -16.45
N ALA A 242 -46.26 19.48 -17.11
CA ALA A 242 -46.91 19.06 -18.35
C ALA A 242 -47.07 17.52 -18.43
N PRO A 243 -48.01 16.93 -17.66
CA PRO A 243 -48.17 15.47 -17.57
C PRO A 243 -48.64 14.80 -18.86
N ALA A 244 -49.25 15.55 -19.78
CA ALA A 244 -49.69 15.06 -21.08
C ALA A 244 -48.70 15.36 -22.22
N PHE A 245 -47.48 15.83 -21.92
CA PHE A 245 -46.52 16.32 -22.93
C PHE A 245 -46.20 15.29 -24.04
N TYR A 246 -46.16 14.00 -23.69
CA TYR A 246 -45.92 12.89 -24.61
C TYR A 246 -47.16 12.06 -24.94
N ASN A 247 -48.38 12.57 -24.73
CA ASN A 247 -49.61 11.80 -24.90
C ASN A 247 -49.85 11.24 -26.32
N GLY A 248 -49.33 11.89 -27.36
CA GLY A 248 -49.37 11.36 -28.73
C GLY A 248 -48.42 10.19 -28.99
N THR A 249 -47.72 9.68 -27.96
CA THR A 249 -46.97 8.41 -28.02
C THR A 249 -47.77 7.23 -27.48
N TRP A 250 -48.92 7.49 -26.85
CA TRP A 250 -49.74 6.46 -26.21
C TRP A 250 -50.56 5.73 -27.25
N ILE A 251 -50.64 4.41 -27.15
CA ILE A 251 -51.32 3.57 -28.15
C ILE A 251 -52.77 4.02 -28.36
N GLU A 252 -53.47 4.41 -27.29
CA GLU A 252 -54.87 4.85 -27.35
C GLU A 252 -55.09 6.16 -28.13
N ASN A 253 -54.02 6.94 -28.37
CA ASN A 253 -54.07 8.22 -29.08
C ASN A 253 -53.48 8.13 -30.50
N THR A 254 -53.16 6.92 -30.97
CA THR A 254 -52.43 6.70 -32.22
C THR A 254 -53.05 5.59 -33.05
N THR A 255 -52.92 5.68 -34.37
CA THR A 255 -53.32 4.60 -35.30
C THR A 255 -52.16 3.66 -35.60
N SER A 256 -50.92 4.15 -35.49
CA SER A 256 -49.71 3.33 -35.63
C SER A 256 -48.51 3.91 -34.89
N TYR A 257 -47.42 3.13 -34.79
CA TYR A 257 -46.15 3.60 -34.24
C TYR A 257 -45.62 4.86 -34.94
N ARG A 258 -46.02 5.11 -36.20
CA ARG A 258 -45.60 6.30 -36.95
C ARG A 258 -46.13 7.58 -36.33
N ASP A 259 -47.35 7.58 -35.80
CA ASP A 259 -47.93 8.72 -35.10
C ASP A 259 -47.13 9.02 -33.83
N ALA A 260 -46.75 7.98 -33.09
CA ALA A 260 -45.91 8.09 -31.90
C ALA A 260 -44.52 8.66 -32.22
N THR A 261 -43.84 8.15 -33.26
CA THR A 261 -42.54 8.70 -33.68
C THR A 261 -42.63 10.15 -34.16
N GLN A 262 -43.71 10.52 -34.84
CA GLN A 262 -43.97 11.88 -35.28
C GLN A 262 -44.20 12.82 -34.10
N TRP A 263 -44.88 12.35 -33.06
CA TRP A 263 -45.10 13.13 -31.84
C TRP A 263 -43.79 13.44 -31.10
N LEU A 264 -42.85 12.49 -31.09
CA LEU A 264 -41.54 12.63 -30.45
C LEU A 264 -40.63 13.66 -31.15
N GLN A 265 -40.80 13.89 -32.45
CA GLN A 265 -39.99 14.87 -33.18
C GLN A 265 -40.25 16.29 -32.68
N GLY A 266 -39.18 17.01 -32.33
CA GLY A 266 -39.25 18.34 -31.75
C GLY A 266 -39.68 18.38 -30.27
N ARG A 267 -39.99 17.22 -29.65
CA ARG A 267 -40.37 17.10 -28.22
C ARG A 267 -39.40 16.27 -27.41
N TYR A 268 -38.89 15.19 -27.98
CA TYR A 268 -37.89 14.31 -27.36
C TYR A 268 -36.48 14.63 -27.86
N ALA A 269 -36.36 14.96 -29.14
CA ALA A 269 -35.14 15.47 -29.74
C ALA A 269 -35.46 16.67 -30.66
N THR A 270 -34.56 17.64 -30.74
CA THR A 270 -34.66 18.84 -31.59
C THR A 270 -34.47 18.53 -33.08
N SER A 271 -33.89 17.37 -33.41
CA SER A 271 -33.59 16.98 -34.79
C SER A 271 -34.84 16.86 -35.68
N PRO A 272 -34.85 17.48 -36.88
CA PRO A 272 -35.97 17.42 -37.82
C PRO A 272 -36.10 16.07 -38.55
N VAL A 273 -35.15 15.15 -38.37
CA VAL A 273 -35.15 13.81 -38.99
C VAL A 273 -35.38 12.68 -37.97
N TYR A 274 -35.69 13.02 -36.72
CA TYR A 274 -35.82 12.04 -35.64
C TYR A 274 -36.91 11.01 -35.91
N ALA A 275 -38.12 11.43 -36.30
CA ALA A 275 -39.21 10.51 -36.60
C ALA A 275 -38.87 9.57 -37.78
N ASN A 276 -38.28 10.11 -38.85
CA ASN A 276 -37.85 9.33 -40.02
C ASN A 276 -36.78 8.29 -39.66
N THR A 277 -35.87 8.63 -38.76
CA THR A 277 -34.82 7.72 -38.30
C THR A 277 -35.41 6.58 -37.48
N LEU A 278 -36.27 6.88 -36.51
CA LEU A 278 -36.98 5.85 -35.73
C LEU A 278 -37.81 4.92 -36.64
N ASN A 279 -38.55 5.50 -37.59
CA ASN A 279 -39.35 4.73 -38.55
C ASN A 279 -38.50 3.79 -39.41
N SER A 280 -37.32 4.25 -39.84
CA SER A 280 -36.37 3.46 -40.64
C SER A 280 -35.81 2.29 -39.85
N ILE A 281 -35.46 2.49 -38.57
CA ILE A 281 -34.99 1.43 -37.67
C ILE A 281 -36.10 0.40 -37.45
N ILE A 282 -37.32 0.85 -37.13
CA ILE A 282 -38.46 -0.03 -36.88
C ILE A 282 -38.75 -0.92 -38.09
N ALA A 283 -38.71 -0.36 -39.30
CA ALA A 283 -38.90 -1.12 -40.53
C ALA A 283 -37.74 -2.08 -40.82
N THR A 284 -36.49 -1.59 -40.74
CA THR A 284 -35.29 -2.37 -41.09
C THR A 284 -35.13 -3.62 -40.22
N TYR A 285 -35.43 -3.51 -38.93
CA TYR A 285 -35.26 -4.60 -37.96
C TYR A 285 -36.59 -5.29 -37.59
N ASN A 286 -37.67 -5.00 -38.33
CA ASN A 286 -39.01 -5.55 -38.11
C ASN A 286 -39.44 -5.46 -36.63
N LEU A 287 -39.27 -4.29 -35.99
CA LEU A 287 -39.45 -4.17 -34.54
C LEU A 287 -40.91 -4.25 -34.10
N THR A 288 -41.87 -4.10 -35.02
CA THR A 288 -43.31 -4.24 -34.73
C THR A 288 -43.69 -5.64 -34.25
N GLN A 289 -42.86 -6.66 -34.52
CA GLN A 289 -43.03 -8.00 -33.97
C GLN A 289 -43.06 -8.02 -32.43
N TYR A 290 -42.49 -7.00 -31.78
CA TYR A 290 -42.47 -6.86 -30.33
C TYR A 290 -43.72 -6.19 -29.76
N ASP A 291 -44.54 -5.51 -30.57
CA ASP A 291 -45.70 -4.73 -30.08
C ASP A 291 -46.88 -5.60 -29.61
N ASN A 292 -46.97 -6.85 -30.08
CA ASN A 292 -48.10 -7.76 -29.79
C ASN A 292 -48.03 -8.49 -28.43
N GLY A 293 -47.10 -8.11 -27.54
CA GLY A 293 -47.09 -8.52 -26.13
C GLY A 293 -46.88 -10.02 -25.82
N THR A 294 -46.56 -10.86 -26.82
CA THR A 294 -46.20 -12.28 -26.62
C THR A 294 -44.69 -12.39 -26.50
N ILE A 295 -44.17 -12.62 -25.29
CA ILE A 295 -42.74 -12.84 -25.07
C ILE A 295 -42.42 -14.29 -25.48
N ASN A 296 -41.63 -14.46 -26.53
CA ASN A 296 -41.20 -15.78 -26.98
C ASN A 296 -40.07 -16.30 -26.07
N HIS A 297 -40.34 -17.33 -25.28
CA HIS A 297 -39.40 -17.92 -24.32
C HIS A 297 -38.56 -19.06 -24.93
N ALA A 298 -38.35 -19.05 -26.25
CA ALA A 298 -37.53 -20.05 -26.93
C ALA A 298 -36.10 -20.01 -26.39
N VAL A 299 -35.56 -21.15 -25.98
CA VAL A 299 -34.24 -21.27 -25.34
C VAL A 299 -33.16 -21.30 -26.43
N GLN A 300 -32.26 -20.32 -26.42
CA GLN A 300 -31.11 -20.25 -27.31
C GLN A 300 -29.90 -21.00 -26.77
N SER A 301 -29.71 -21.00 -25.45
CA SER A 301 -28.60 -21.72 -24.79
C SER A 301 -29.01 -22.23 -23.42
N ASN A 302 -28.42 -23.36 -23.01
CA ASN A 302 -28.68 -23.97 -21.70
C ASN A 302 -27.41 -24.64 -21.16
N VAL A 303 -26.67 -23.92 -20.32
CA VAL A 303 -25.35 -24.33 -19.82
C VAL A 303 -25.42 -24.78 -18.37
N ALA A 304 -24.57 -25.72 -17.98
CA ALA A 304 -24.44 -26.12 -16.58
C ALA A 304 -23.91 -24.95 -15.72
N THR A 305 -24.39 -24.86 -14.49
CA THR A 305 -23.92 -23.87 -13.52
C THR A 305 -23.99 -24.45 -12.11
N ASP A 306 -23.30 -23.82 -11.17
CA ASP A 306 -23.30 -24.22 -9.76
C ASP A 306 -23.03 -22.96 -8.93
N PHE A 307 -24.10 -22.20 -8.71
CA PHE A 307 -24.11 -21.00 -7.87
C PHE A 307 -25.12 -21.16 -6.75
N GLY A 308 -24.82 -20.62 -5.57
CA GLY A 308 -25.82 -20.43 -4.53
C GLY A 308 -26.65 -19.19 -4.84
N ALA A 309 -27.94 -19.21 -4.54
CA ALA A 309 -28.78 -18.03 -4.64
C ALA A 309 -29.88 -18.00 -3.59
N LYS A 310 -30.35 -16.79 -3.30
CA LYS A 310 -31.63 -16.56 -2.63
C LYS A 310 -32.71 -16.34 -3.66
N ILE A 311 -33.87 -16.94 -3.42
CA ILE A 311 -35.05 -16.75 -4.24
C ILE A 311 -35.98 -15.72 -3.59
N SER A 312 -36.51 -14.79 -4.38
CA SER A 312 -37.57 -13.90 -3.96
C SER A 312 -38.87 -14.67 -3.65
N PRO A 313 -39.62 -14.35 -2.57
CA PRO A 313 -40.89 -15.02 -2.26
C PRO A 313 -41.94 -14.92 -3.38
N ASN A 314 -41.87 -13.89 -4.22
CA ASN A 314 -42.79 -13.67 -5.36
C ASN A 314 -42.25 -14.23 -6.69
N ALA A 315 -41.24 -15.11 -6.65
CA ALA A 315 -40.66 -15.66 -7.87
C ALA A 315 -41.67 -16.46 -8.69
N GLU A 316 -41.72 -16.17 -9.99
CA GLU A 316 -42.53 -16.90 -10.95
C GLU A 316 -41.85 -18.22 -11.33
N ILE A 317 -42.65 -19.27 -11.54
CA ILE A 317 -42.20 -20.62 -11.84
C ILE A 317 -42.32 -20.87 -13.34
N PHE A 318 -41.26 -21.42 -13.92
CA PHE A 318 -41.20 -21.86 -15.31
C PHE A 318 -40.82 -23.33 -15.40
N HIS A 319 -41.37 -24.01 -16.39
CA HIS A 319 -40.96 -25.34 -16.80
C HIS A 319 -40.32 -25.27 -18.19
N MET A 320 -39.30 -26.11 -18.40
CA MET A 320 -38.69 -26.25 -19.71
C MET A 320 -39.31 -27.46 -20.41
N SER A 321 -39.62 -27.32 -21.70
CA SER A 321 -40.13 -28.41 -22.54
C SER A 321 -39.15 -29.59 -22.59
N ALA A 322 -39.64 -30.80 -22.90
CA ALA A 322 -38.83 -32.02 -22.94
C ALA A 322 -37.65 -31.93 -23.94
N ASN A 323 -37.83 -31.20 -25.05
CA ASN A 323 -36.77 -30.94 -26.03
C ASN A 323 -35.82 -29.80 -25.63
N GLY A 324 -36.01 -29.18 -24.45
CA GLY A 324 -35.18 -28.10 -23.93
C GLY A 324 -35.37 -26.74 -24.61
N GLY A 325 -36.26 -26.63 -25.60
CA GLY A 325 -36.34 -25.49 -26.51
C GLY A 325 -37.27 -24.36 -26.08
N LEU A 326 -38.12 -24.55 -25.06
CA LEU A 326 -39.11 -23.54 -24.66
C LEU A 326 -39.31 -23.52 -23.14
N LEU A 327 -39.39 -22.32 -22.57
CA LEU A 327 -39.75 -22.11 -21.16
C LEU A 327 -41.18 -21.59 -21.04
N THR A 328 -42.06 -22.34 -20.39
CA THR A 328 -43.46 -21.94 -20.17
C THR A 328 -43.71 -21.60 -18.71
N LYS A 329 -44.42 -20.49 -18.47
CA LYS A 329 -44.86 -20.10 -17.13
C LYS A 329 -45.86 -21.13 -16.62
N VAL A 330 -45.74 -21.50 -15.35
CA VAL A 330 -46.64 -22.44 -14.68
C VAL A 330 -47.29 -21.73 -13.49
N ASN A 331 -48.58 -22.00 -13.28
CA ASN A 331 -49.28 -21.51 -12.10
C ASN A 331 -48.75 -22.18 -10.83
N GLY A 332 -48.38 -21.37 -9.85
CA GLY A 332 -47.86 -21.82 -8.56
C GLY A 332 -46.99 -20.75 -7.88
N SER A 333 -46.68 -20.97 -6.61
CA SER A 333 -45.75 -20.14 -5.84
C SER A 333 -44.49 -20.92 -5.48
N VAL A 334 -43.34 -20.27 -5.51
CA VAL A 334 -42.09 -20.88 -5.06
C VAL A 334 -42.11 -21.24 -3.56
N VAL A 335 -42.94 -20.53 -2.79
CA VAL A 335 -43.07 -20.68 -1.34
C VAL A 335 -43.55 -22.08 -0.93
N SER A 336 -44.37 -22.74 -1.75
CA SER A 336 -44.88 -24.08 -1.45
C SER A 336 -43.91 -25.22 -1.78
N LYS A 337 -42.86 -24.96 -2.58
CA LYS A 337 -41.95 -26.00 -3.08
C LYS A 337 -40.53 -25.98 -2.48
N VAL A 338 -40.10 -24.86 -1.88
CA VAL A 338 -38.70 -24.66 -1.42
C VAL A 338 -38.56 -24.58 0.12
N ALA A 339 -39.67 -24.72 0.88
CA ALA A 339 -39.74 -24.80 2.36
C ALA A 339 -39.23 -23.55 3.14
N PRO A 340 -39.70 -23.32 4.40
CA PRO A 340 -39.81 -21.98 4.98
C PRO A 340 -38.53 -21.41 5.63
N TYR A 341 -37.44 -22.18 5.76
CA TYR A 341 -36.21 -21.69 6.38
C TYR A 341 -35.25 -21.08 5.35
N ASN A 342 -35.68 -19.94 4.79
CA ASN A 342 -34.86 -18.91 4.13
C ASN A 342 -34.39 -19.13 2.67
N TYR A 343 -35.23 -19.63 1.76
CA TYR A 343 -35.15 -19.44 0.30
C TYR A 343 -33.76 -19.60 -0.38
N ARG A 344 -32.83 -20.37 0.22
CA ARG A 344 -31.46 -20.56 -0.27
C ARG A 344 -31.42 -21.84 -1.09
N VAL A 345 -30.93 -21.73 -2.31
CA VAL A 345 -30.89 -22.83 -3.28
C VAL A 345 -29.55 -22.89 -3.99
N THR A 346 -29.31 -24.00 -4.69
CA THR A 346 -28.22 -24.08 -5.67
C THR A 346 -28.82 -23.96 -7.08
N LEU A 347 -28.15 -23.28 -7.98
CA LEU A 347 -28.55 -23.13 -9.38
C LEU A 347 -27.75 -24.12 -10.21
N GLY A 348 -28.43 -25.07 -10.86
CA GLY A 348 -27.79 -26.19 -11.57
C GLY A 348 -27.55 -25.94 -13.05
N ARG A 349 -28.37 -25.10 -13.68
CA ARG A 349 -28.22 -24.70 -15.08
C ARG A 349 -28.65 -23.25 -15.30
N LYS A 350 -28.12 -22.62 -16.33
CA LYS A 350 -28.48 -21.28 -16.81
C LYS A 350 -28.98 -21.41 -18.26
N ALA A 351 -30.25 -21.08 -18.48
CA ALA A 351 -30.85 -21.00 -19.80
C ALA A 351 -31.00 -19.54 -20.21
N THR A 352 -30.66 -19.21 -21.46
CA THR A 352 -30.89 -17.89 -22.06
C THR A 352 -31.84 -18.04 -23.23
N THR A 353 -32.91 -17.26 -23.27
CA THR A 353 -33.87 -17.27 -24.37
C THR A 353 -33.36 -16.47 -25.58
N THR A 354 -34.00 -16.64 -26.74
CA THR A 354 -33.71 -15.88 -27.98
C THR A 354 -33.90 -14.38 -27.79
N THR A 355 -34.78 -14.00 -26.87
CA THR A 355 -35.07 -12.63 -26.44
C THR A 355 -34.19 -12.16 -25.27
N GLY A 356 -33.13 -12.91 -24.94
CA GLY A 356 -32.10 -12.52 -23.98
C GLY A 356 -32.42 -12.73 -22.49
N GLN A 357 -33.64 -13.15 -22.12
CA GLN A 357 -33.97 -13.43 -20.72
C GLN A 357 -33.20 -14.65 -20.21
N VAL A 358 -32.80 -14.57 -18.95
CA VAL A 358 -32.01 -15.61 -18.29
C VAL A 358 -32.86 -16.30 -17.23
N TYR A 359 -32.89 -17.62 -17.27
CA TYR A 359 -33.54 -18.49 -16.30
C TYR A 359 -32.54 -19.45 -15.70
N TYR A 360 -32.75 -19.81 -14.44
CA TYR A 360 -31.91 -20.76 -13.74
C TYR A 360 -32.71 -21.94 -13.23
N LEU A 361 -32.17 -23.14 -13.42
CA LEU A 361 -32.71 -24.35 -12.81
C LEU A 361 -32.38 -24.34 -11.33
N VAL A 362 -33.40 -24.24 -10.50
CA VAL A 362 -33.30 -24.29 -9.05
C VAL A 362 -33.19 -25.73 -8.59
N LEU A 363 -32.11 -26.03 -7.86
CA LEU A 363 -31.85 -27.29 -7.20
C LEU A 363 -32.08 -27.16 -5.69
N VAL A 364 -32.83 -28.09 -5.12
CA VAL A 364 -32.94 -28.30 -3.66
C VAL A 364 -32.47 -29.73 -3.39
N ASN A 365 -31.50 -29.92 -2.50
CA ASN A 365 -30.88 -31.23 -2.23
C ASN A 365 -30.42 -31.96 -3.52
N ASN A 366 -29.84 -31.23 -4.47
CA ASN A 366 -29.40 -31.70 -5.79
C ASN A 366 -30.53 -32.22 -6.71
N VAL A 367 -31.79 -32.06 -6.35
CA VAL A 367 -32.94 -32.35 -7.22
C VAL A 367 -33.40 -31.06 -7.88
N GLY A 368 -33.60 -31.06 -9.21
CA GLY A 368 -34.09 -29.91 -9.96
C GLY A 368 -35.60 -29.78 -9.89
N TYR A 369 -36.11 -28.61 -9.48
CA TYR A 369 -37.54 -28.40 -9.22
C TYR A 369 -38.24 -27.50 -10.23
N CYS A 370 -37.63 -26.37 -10.55
CA CYS A 370 -38.23 -25.38 -11.43
C CYS A 370 -37.17 -24.47 -12.04
N TRP A 371 -37.57 -23.79 -13.11
CA TRP A 371 -36.82 -22.67 -13.67
C TRP A 371 -37.36 -21.36 -13.10
N ILE A 372 -36.46 -20.49 -12.69
CA ILE A 372 -36.79 -19.16 -12.18
C ILE A 372 -36.01 -18.12 -12.98
N GLU A 373 -36.68 -17.05 -13.38
CA GLU A 373 -36.03 -15.93 -14.06
C GLU A 373 -35.01 -15.24 -13.14
N GLY A 374 -33.86 -14.87 -13.68
CA GLY A 374 -32.73 -14.31 -12.94
C GLY A 374 -33.07 -13.09 -12.07
N LYS A 375 -34.07 -12.28 -12.46
CA LYS A 375 -34.51 -11.11 -11.69
C LYS A 375 -35.06 -11.44 -10.29
N TYR A 376 -35.52 -12.68 -10.07
CA TYR A 376 -36.00 -13.15 -8.78
C TYR A 376 -34.90 -13.79 -7.93
N LEU A 377 -33.64 -13.81 -8.40
CA LEU A 377 -32.52 -14.48 -7.75
C LEU A 377 -31.46 -13.48 -7.31
N THR A 378 -31.00 -13.60 -6.07
CA THR A 378 -29.80 -12.91 -5.57
C THR A 378 -28.68 -13.92 -5.40
N ILE A 379 -27.63 -13.82 -6.22
CA ILE A 379 -26.49 -14.75 -6.16
C ILE A 379 -25.74 -14.60 -4.83
N SER A 380 -25.51 -15.74 -4.17
CA SER A 380 -24.85 -15.82 -2.87
C SER A 380 -23.33 -15.66 -2.97
N GLN A 381 -22.68 -15.24 -1.89
CA GLN A 381 -21.22 -15.14 -1.85
C GLN A 381 -20.59 -16.54 -1.74
N THR A 382 -19.68 -16.86 -2.65
CA THR A 382 -18.96 -18.14 -2.63
C THR A 382 -17.86 -18.14 -1.59
N VAL A 383 -17.84 -19.17 -0.74
CA VAL A 383 -16.79 -19.51 0.20
C VAL A 383 -15.75 -20.35 -0.51
N THR A 384 -14.50 -19.90 -0.49
CA THR A 384 -13.37 -20.59 -1.12
C THR A 384 -12.55 -21.39 -0.12
N LYS A 385 -12.64 -21.07 1.17
CA LYS A 385 -11.87 -21.73 2.23
C LYS A 385 -12.65 -21.75 3.53
N THR A 386 -12.63 -22.90 4.22
CA THR A 386 -13.16 -23.06 5.58
C THR A 386 -12.15 -23.78 6.47
N GLU A 387 -11.95 -23.29 7.69
CA GLU A 387 -10.97 -23.78 8.65
C GLU A 387 -11.63 -23.99 10.02
N LYS A 388 -11.19 -25.02 10.77
CA LYS A 388 -11.58 -25.18 12.17
C LYS A 388 -10.88 -24.13 13.03
N LEU A 389 -11.58 -23.63 14.03
CA LEU A 389 -11.09 -22.61 14.97
C LEU A 389 -11.47 -23.01 16.40
N ASN A 390 -10.68 -22.60 17.38
CA ASN A 390 -11.01 -22.70 18.80
C ASN A 390 -10.55 -21.43 19.49
N ALA A 391 -11.35 -20.37 19.36
CA ALA A 391 -11.03 -19.06 19.91
C ALA A 391 -12.22 -18.50 20.69
N ASN A 392 -11.94 -17.67 21.69
CA ASN A 392 -12.97 -16.86 22.35
C ASN A 392 -12.94 -15.46 21.75
N ALA A 393 -14.10 -14.78 21.77
CA ALA A 393 -14.21 -13.43 21.24
C ALA A 393 -15.36 -12.65 21.89
N ILE A 394 -15.32 -11.33 21.74
CA ILE A 394 -16.42 -10.41 22.06
C ILE A 394 -17.04 -9.90 20.77
N ILE A 395 -18.37 -9.91 20.67
CA ILE A 395 -19.07 -9.25 19.57
C ILE A 395 -18.96 -7.73 19.75
N THR A 396 -18.31 -7.01 18.84
CA THR A 396 -18.08 -5.56 18.99
C THR A 396 -19.13 -4.71 18.30
N LYS A 397 -19.81 -5.24 17.29
CA LYS A 397 -20.77 -4.50 16.48
C LYS A 397 -22.05 -5.29 16.24
N ASN A 398 -23.20 -4.63 16.43
CA ASN A 398 -24.47 -5.17 15.95
C ASN A 398 -24.44 -5.27 14.42
N SER A 399 -24.66 -6.47 13.90
CA SER A 399 -24.63 -6.75 12.47
C SER A 399 -25.66 -7.81 12.10
N SER A 400 -25.93 -7.99 10.81
CA SER A 400 -26.72 -9.13 10.35
C SER A 400 -26.06 -10.44 10.75
N ARG A 401 -26.86 -11.43 11.13
CA ARG A 401 -26.40 -12.81 11.25
C ARG A 401 -26.18 -13.37 9.84
N PHE A 402 -25.28 -14.32 9.68
CA PHE A 402 -25.03 -14.98 8.40
C PHE A 402 -25.28 -16.48 8.50
N GLY A 403 -25.83 -17.05 7.44
CA GLY A 403 -26.07 -18.48 7.27
C GLY A 403 -25.22 -19.01 6.13
N MET A 404 -24.79 -20.26 6.24
CA MET A 404 -24.03 -20.96 5.22
C MET A 404 -24.84 -22.11 4.63
N THR A 405 -24.84 -22.24 3.31
CA THR A 405 -25.55 -23.30 2.57
C THR A 405 -24.53 -24.24 1.94
N ASN A 406 -24.68 -25.55 2.16
CA ASN A 406 -23.83 -26.62 1.61
C ASN A 406 -22.32 -26.40 1.82
N GLY A 407 -21.92 -25.64 2.84
CA GLY A 407 -20.51 -25.29 3.10
C GLY A 407 -19.85 -24.39 2.04
N LYS A 408 -20.59 -23.95 1.01
CA LYS A 408 -20.05 -23.29 -0.19
C LYS A 408 -20.53 -21.85 -0.36
N TYR A 409 -21.69 -21.50 0.19
CA TYR A 409 -22.29 -20.18 -0.02
C TYR A 409 -22.69 -19.53 1.30
N ILE A 410 -22.43 -18.24 1.46
CA ILE A 410 -22.74 -17.48 2.69
C ILE A 410 -23.56 -16.24 2.37
N ASP A 411 -24.60 -15.98 3.17
CA ASP A 411 -25.48 -14.81 3.00
C ASP A 411 -26.00 -14.29 4.33
N PRO A 412 -26.42 -13.01 4.39
CA PRO A 412 -27.09 -12.47 5.57
C PRO A 412 -28.43 -13.18 5.83
N LEU A 413 -28.81 -13.27 7.09
CA LEU A 413 -30.11 -13.70 7.59
C LEU A 413 -30.95 -12.45 7.91
N GLN A 414 -32.27 -12.62 8.02
CA GLN A 414 -33.16 -11.50 8.39
C GLN A 414 -32.95 -11.02 9.83
N SER A 415 -32.39 -11.87 10.70
CA SER A 415 -32.06 -11.53 12.07
C SER A 415 -30.67 -10.89 12.20
N ASN A 416 -30.53 -10.03 13.20
CA ASN A 416 -29.27 -9.36 13.54
C ASN A 416 -28.77 -9.82 14.93
N TRP A 417 -27.60 -9.32 15.32
CA TRP A 417 -26.95 -9.57 16.61
C TRP A 417 -27.33 -8.54 17.69
N SER A 418 -28.47 -7.85 17.56
CA SER A 418 -28.80 -6.64 18.36
C SER A 418 -28.80 -6.85 19.87
N THR A 419 -29.18 -8.04 20.34
CA THR A 419 -29.19 -8.41 21.77
C THR A 419 -27.87 -8.97 22.29
N LEU A 420 -26.85 -9.09 21.43
CA LEU A 420 -25.62 -9.85 21.69
C LEU A 420 -24.34 -9.00 21.54
N GLN A 421 -24.46 -7.70 21.28
CA GLN A 421 -23.30 -6.82 21.27
C GLN A 421 -22.64 -6.79 22.66
N TYR A 422 -21.31 -6.89 22.69
CA TYR A 422 -20.45 -7.05 23.86
C TYR A 422 -20.64 -8.36 24.65
N GLN A 423 -21.38 -9.32 24.11
CA GLN A 423 -21.44 -10.66 24.67
C GLN A 423 -20.23 -11.49 24.22
N LYS A 424 -19.78 -12.35 25.14
CA LYS A 424 -18.71 -13.32 24.88
C LYS A 424 -19.24 -14.52 24.12
N VAL A 425 -18.51 -14.93 23.09
CA VAL A 425 -18.81 -16.08 22.23
C VAL A 425 -17.59 -16.95 22.05
N LYS A 426 -17.81 -18.21 21.66
CA LYS A 426 -16.77 -19.10 21.18
C LYS A 426 -16.86 -19.21 19.66
N LEU A 427 -15.72 -19.15 18.99
CA LEU A 427 -15.59 -19.25 17.55
C LEU A 427 -15.04 -20.63 17.20
N THR A 428 -15.79 -21.37 16.37
CA THR A 428 -15.51 -22.78 16.07
C THR A 428 -15.01 -23.03 14.65
N GLN A 429 -15.28 -22.10 13.73
CA GLN A 429 -14.83 -22.15 12.34
C GLN A 429 -14.56 -20.75 11.79
N ALA A 430 -13.71 -20.67 10.79
CA ALA A 430 -13.46 -19.49 9.98
C ALA A 430 -13.72 -19.80 8.50
N ALA A 431 -14.42 -18.92 7.79
CA ALA A 431 -14.69 -19.04 6.36
C ALA A 431 -14.19 -17.80 5.62
N THR A 432 -13.60 -17.98 4.43
CA THR A 432 -13.15 -16.90 3.55
C THR A 432 -13.89 -16.99 2.22
N THR A 433 -14.44 -15.88 1.77
CA THR A 433 -15.15 -15.79 0.49
C THR A 433 -14.20 -15.45 -0.67
N ALA A 434 -14.67 -15.64 -1.90
CA ALA A 434 -13.91 -15.36 -3.12
C ALA A 434 -13.42 -13.89 -3.23
N ASN A 435 -14.13 -12.95 -2.60
CA ASN A 435 -13.74 -11.53 -2.51
C ASN A 435 -12.88 -11.20 -1.27
N GLY A 436 -12.39 -12.21 -0.54
CA GLY A 436 -11.49 -12.05 0.60
C GLY A 436 -12.15 -11.71 1.94
N LYS A 437 -13.49 -11.64 2.02
CA LYS A 437 -14.18 -11.39 3.30
C LYS A 437 -14.09 -12.62 4.20
N LYS A 438 -13.88 -12.39 5.50
CA LYS A 438 -13.77 -13.43 6.51
C LYS A 438 -14.99 -13.45 7.42
N TYR A 439 -15.43 -14.64 7.79
CA TYR A 439 -16.54 -14.87 8.69
C TYR A 439 -16.15 -15.91 9.74
N TYR A 440 -16.67 -15.79 10.95
CA TYR A 440 -16.50 -16.79 12.00
C TYR A 440 -17.84 -17.41 12.36
N LEU A 441 -17.86 -18.73 12.57
CA LEU A 441 -19.01 -19.42 13.15
C LEU A 441 -18.98 -19.22 14.67
N ALA A 442 -19.91 -18.40 15.17
CA ALA A 442 -20.05 -18.14 16.59
C ALA A 442 -21.04 -19.12 17.23
N VAL A 443 -20.67 -19.61 18.41
CA VAL A 443 -21.49 -20.42 19.30
C VAL A 443 -21.57 -19.76 20.68
N ASN A 444 -22.63 -20.05 21.42
CA ASN A 444 -22.79 -19.53 22.77
C ASN A 444 -21.61 -19.96 23.65
N TYR A 445 -21.00 -19.02 24.36
CA TYR A 445 -19.79 -19.27 25.15
C TYR A 445 -19.99 -20.30 26.27
N LYS A 446 -21.17 -20.30 26.92
CA LYS A 446 -21.47 -21.21 28.05
C LYS A 446 -22.05 -22.53 27.58
N THR A 447 -23.03 -22.50 26.68
CA THR A 447 -23.80 -23.69 26.29
C THR A 447 -23.26 -24.40 25.06
N GLY A 448 -22.38 -23.76 24.29
CA GLY A 448 -21.87 -24.30 23.02
C GLY A 448 -22.91 -24.38 21.90
N VAL A 449 -24.13 -23.91 22.13
CA VAL A 449 -25.22 -23.94 21.14
C VAL A 449 -24.86 -23.03 19.96
N GLY A 450 -25.02 -23.58 18.74
CA GLY A 450 -24.73 -22.87 17.49
C GLY A 450 -25.59 -21.63 17.32
N MET A 451 -24.96 -20.49 16.97
CA MET A 451 -25.67 -19.22 16.81
C MET A 451 -25.77 -18.85 15.33
N ALA A 452 -24.69 -18.36 14.72
CA ALA A 452 -24.64 -17.99 13.30
C ALA A 452 -23.22 -17.63 12.89
N TRP A 453 -23.01 -17.47 11.58
CA TRP A 453 -21.81 -16.83 11.08
C TRP A 453 -21.87 -15.31 11.33
N ILE A 454 -20.73 -14.71 11.65
CA ILE A 454 -20.57 -13.27 11.87
C ILE A 454 -19.34 -12.79 11.09
N PRO A 455 -19.39 -11.62 10.43
CA PRO A 455 -18.20 -11.04 9.80
C PRO A 455 -17.06 -10.88 10.80
N ALA A 456 -15.83 -11.21 10.39
CA ALA A 456 -14.67 -11.18 11.25
C ALA A 456 -14.39 -9.79 11.83
N GLU A 457 -14.69 -8.72 11.08
CA GLU A 457 -14.54 -7.34 11.55
C GLU A 457 -15.50 -6.94 12.69
N ASN A 458 -16.56 -7.71 12.93
CA ASN A 458 -17.57 -7.43 13.95
C ASN A 458 -17.32 -8.16 15.27
N VAL A 459 -16.18 -8.85 15.40
CA VAL A 459 -15.75 -9.50 16.63
C VAL A 459 -14.31 -9.09 16.97
N SER A 460 -14.03 -9.00 18.26
CA SER A 460 -12.67 -8.87 18.79
C SER A 460 -12.26 -10.19 19.42
N LEU A 461 -11.21 -10.83 18.89
CA LEU A 461 -10.66 -12.04 19.48
C LEU A 461 -10.11 -11.75 20.88
N SER A 462 -10.36 -12.67 21.81
CA SER A 462 -9.80 -12.66 23.15
C SER A 462 -8.30 -12.92 23.10
N GLU A 463 -7.51 -12.17 23.86
CA GLU A 463 -6.08 -12.45 24.04
C GLU A 463 -5.86 -13.27 25.31
N THR A 464 -5.25 -14.45 25.19
CA THR A 464 -4.99 -15.30 26.36
C THR A 464 -3.75 -14.81 27.12
N ILE A 465 -3.92 -14.41 28.38
CA ILE A 465 -2.83 -14.00 29.27
C ILE A 465 -2.08 -15.22 29.80
N VAL A 466 -0.75 -15.19 29.67
CA VAL A 466 0.15 -16.27 30.10
C VAL A 466 1.10 -15.84 31.22
N LYS A 467 1.33 -14.54 31.41
CA LYS A 467 2.18 -14.00 32.46
C LYS A 467 1.60 -12.70 33.02
N THR A 468 1.68 -12.51 34.34
CA THR A 468 1.41 -11.22 34.99
C THR A 468 2.57 -10.83 35.91
N GLU A 469 2.79 -9.52 36.07
CA GLU A 469 3.86 -8.94 36.88
C GLU A 469 3.34 -7.70 37.62
N LYS A 470 3.55 -7.62 38.94
CA LYS A 470 3.16 -6.46 39.73
C LYS A 470 4.19 -5.36 39.57
N VAL A 471 3.72 -4.13 39.36
CA VAL A 471 4.56 -2.94 39.23
C VAL A 471 3.95 -1.78 40.01
N ASN A 472 4.73 -0.72 40.22
CA ASN A 472 4.25 0.52 40.79
C ASN A 472 4.84 1.68 40.00
N SER A 473 4.22 1.97 38.84
CA SER A 473 4.74 2.96 37.90
C SER A 473 3.69 4.05 37.67
N ASN A 474 4.13 5.30 37.69
CA ASN A 474 3.33 6.40 37.18
C ASN A 474 3.30 6.32 35.65
N ALA A 475 2.22 6.79 35.05
CA ALA A 475 2.05 6.77 33.61
C ALA A 475 1.05 7.84 33.14
N MET A 476 0.95 7.99 31.82
CA MET A 476 -0.04 8.83 31.17
C MET A 476 -0.63 8.11 29.97
N ILE A 477 -1.96 8.11 29.85
CA ILE A 477 -2.64 7.60 28.66
C ILE A 477 -2.48 8.66 27.57
N HIS A 478 -1.88 8.31 26.43
CA HIS A 478 -1.58 9.29 25.37
C HIS A 478 -2.49 9.17 24.15
N THR A 479 -3.22 8.04 24.02
CA THR A 479 -4.13 7.77 22.91
C THR A 479 -5.47 7.27 23.43
N ASN A 480 -6.57 7.71 22.82
CA ASN A 480 -7.89 7.15 23.11
C ASN A 480 -7.95 5.70 22.61
N ALA A 481 -8.14 4.75 23.53
CA ALA A 481 -8.23 3.34 23.22
C ALA A 481 -9.41 2.70 23.95
N ASN A 482 -9.81 1.52 23.50
CA ASN A 482 -10.82 0.72 24.19
C ASN A 482 -10.30 0.25 25.55
N ARG A 483 -11.20 0.13 26.52
CA ARG A 483 -10.89 -0.51 27.81
C ARG A 483 -10.99 -2.01 27.68
N TYR A 484 -10.15 -2.71 28.44
CA TYR A 484 -10.14 -4.17 28.50
C TYR A 484 -10.38 -4.68 29.92
N GLY A 485 -10.97 -5.86 30.01
CA GLY A 485 -11.19 -6.63 31.23
C GLY A 485 -10.56 -8.00 31.13
N LEU A 486 -10.04 -8.49 32.24
CA LEU A 486 -9.51 -9.85 32.34
C LEU A 486 -10.58 -10.79 32.90
N TYR A 487 -11.10 -11.68 32.06
CA TYR A 487 -12.12 -12.67 32.43
C TYR A 487 -11.51 -14.08 32.42
N GLY A 488 -11.16 -14.58 33.60
CA GLY A 488 -10.31 -15.77 33.72
C GLY A 488 -8.92 -15.47 33.14
N LYS A 489 -8.57 -16.14 32.05
CA LYS A 489 -7.31 -15.91 31.31
C LYS A 489 -7.47 -15.06 30.05
N ASP A 490 -8.69 -14.66 29.70
CA ASP A 490 -8.96 -13.93 28.46
C ASP A 490 -9.01 -12.43 28.71
N MET A 491 -8.19 -11.67 28.00
CA MET A 491 -8.23 -10.21 27.94
C MET A 491 -9.20 -9.79 26.85
N ASP A 492 -10.33 -9.21 27.27
CA ASP A 492 -11.49 -8.91 26.44
C ASP A 492 -11.82 -7.42 26.44
N ILE A 493 -12.27 -6.91 25.30
CA ILE A 493 -12.75 -5.53 25.17
C ILE A 493 -14.05 -5.31 25.97
N ILE A 494 -14.17 -4.15 26.63
CA ILE A 494 -15.37 -3.71 27.37
C ILE A 494 -16.03 -2.54 26.62
N ARG A 495 -17.35 -2.33 26.84
CA ARG A 495 -18.17 -1.23 26.28
C ARG A 495 -17.81 0.16 26.86
N SER A 496 -16.55 0.56 26.80
CA SER A 496 -16.08 1.92 27.13
C SER A 496 -14.68 2.17 26.57
N ASN A 497 -14.29 3.44 26.50
CA ASN A 497 -12.96 3.85 26.04
C ASN A 497 -12.28 4.79 27.06
N TRP A 498 -11.05 5.18 26.75
CA TRP A 498 -10.20 6.03 27.60
C TRP A 498 -10.28 7.52 27.26
N SER A 499 -11.27 7.96 26.46
CA SER A 499 -11.37 9.35 25.96
C SER A 499 -11.26 10.41 27.07
N SER A 500 -11.95 10.19 28.20
CA SER A 500 -11.91 11.11 29.35
C SER A 500 -10.63 11.07 30.17
N PHE A 501 -9.67 10.18 29.86
CA PHE A 501 -8.40 10.03 30.56
C PHE A 501 -7.18 10.25 29.66
N VAL A 502 -7.37 10.57 28.38
CA VAL A 502 -6.27 10.96 27.51
C VAL A 502 -5.56 12.18 28.11
N ASN A 503 -4.23 12.13 28.15
CA ASN A 503 -3.33 13.11 28.76
C ASN A 503 -3.46 13.26 30.29
N GLN A 504 -4.15 12.33 30.97
CA GLN A 504 -4.21 12.31 32.43
C GLN A 504 -3.17 11.37 33.04
N LYS A 505 -2.63 11.77 34.20
CA LYS A 505 -1.78 10.90 35.00
C LYS A 505 -2.59 9.73 35.56
N VAL A 506 -2.00 8.54 35.52
CA VAL A 506 -2.55 7.30 36.05
C VAL A 506 -1.43 6.49 36.73
N LYS A 507 -1.80 5.44 37.45
CA LYS A 507 -0.84 4.46 37.98
C LYS A 507 -1.01 3.13 37.27
N VAL A 508 0.10 2.47 36.95
CA VAL A 508 0.13 1.09 36.48
C VAL A 508 0.50 0.21 37.65
N SER A 509 -0.36 -0.76 37.96
CA SER A 509 -0.18 -1.68 39.09
C SER A 509 0.19 -3.11 38.65
N THR A 510 -0.10 -3.47 37.41
CA THR A 510 0.18 -4.81 36.88
C THR A 510 0.41 -4.76 35.38
N ILE A 511 1.37 -5.53 34.91
CA ILE A 511 1.61 -5.81 33.49
C ILE A 511 1.15 -7.25 33.22
N ALA A 512 0.32 -7.44 32.21
CA ALA A 512 -0.09 -8.74 31.71
C ALA A 512 0.48 -8.95 30.30
N THR A 513 1.06 -10.12 30.05
CA THR A 513 1.58 -10.51 28.72
C THR A 513 0.75 -11.66 28.18
N SER A 514 0.23 -11.49 26.96
CA SER A 514 -0.54 -12.52 26.27
C SER A 514 0.35 -13.56 25.59
N SER A 515 -0.24 -14.69 25.21
CA SER A 515 0.42 -15.74 24.43
C SER A 515 0.91 -15.26 23.06
N SER A 516 0.36 -14.16 22.53
CA SER A 516 0.81 -13.50 21.30
C SER A 516 1.94 -12.48 21.53
N GLY A 517 2.37 -12.27 22.78
CA GLY A 517 3.40 -11.31 23.16
C GLY A 517 2.89 -9.88 23.38
N LYS A 518 1.58 -9.63 23.26
CA LYS A 518 1.00 -8.31 23.55
C LYS A 518 1.00 -8.04 25.04
N GLN A 519 1.25 -6.78 25.41
CA GLN A 519 1.23 -6.34 26.79
C GLN A 519 0.03 -5.47 27.09
N PHE A 520 -0.55 -5.67 28.26
CA PHE A 520 -1.65 -4.87 28.80
C PHE A 520 -1.29 -4.39 30.19
N TYR A 521 -1.63 -3.14 30.50
CA TYR A 521 -1.38 -2.54 31.81
C TYR A 521 -2.69 -2.37 32.56
N LEU A 522 -2.74 -2.85 33.80
CA LEU A 522 -3.83 -2.57 34.72
C LEU A 522 -3.64 -1.15 35.24
N VAL A 523 -4.54 -0.28 34.80
CA VAL A 523 -4.51 1.14 35.12
C VAL A 523 -5.40 1.42 36.31
N ASN A 524 -4.85 2.16 37.26
CA ASN A 524 -5.51 2.64 38.47
C ASN A 524 -5.58 4.16 38.45
N ASN A 525 -6.61 4.71 39.09
CA ASN A 525 -6.71 6.15 39.29
C ASN A 525 -5.48 6.66 40.07
N TYR A 526 -4.86 7.73 39.59
CA TYR A 526 -3.61 8.24 40.16
C TYR A 526 -3.73 8.67 41.62
N LYS A 527 -4.86 9.31 41.99
CA LYS A 527 -5.09 9.85 43.34
C LYS A 527 -5.61 8.78 44.30
N THR A 528 -6.64 8.03 43.88
CA THR A 528 -7.33 7.09 44.77
C THR A 528 -6.73 5.70 44.77
N GLY A 529 -5.90 5.35 43.77
CA GLY A 529 -5.33 4.01 43.61
C GLY A 529 -6.33 2.94 43.19
N VAL A 530 -7.61 3.29 43.02
CA VAL A 530 -8.68 2.36 42.62
C VAL A 530 -8.44 1.85 41.20
N GLY A 531 -8.51 0.53 41.02
CA GLY A 531 -8.37 -0.12 39.72
C GLY A 531 -9.50 0.27 38.77
N MET A 532 -9.15 0.59 37.53
CA MET A 532 -10.09 1.11 36.54
C MET A 532 -10.36 0.09 35.43
N ALA A 533 -9.35 -0.26 34.65
CA ALA A 533 -9.42 -1.23 33.56
C ALA A 533 -8.01 -1.53 33.02
N TRP A 534 -7.93 -2.53 32.15
CA TRP A 534 -6.74 -2.80 31.37
C TRP A 534 -6.70 -1.92 30.10
N ILE A 535 -5.50 -1.53 29.70
CA ILE A 535 -5.22 -0.84 28.44
C ILE A 535 -4.05 -1.53 27.72
N PRO A 536 -4.06 -1.63 26.39
CA PRO A 536 -2.87 -2.10 25.67
C PRO A 536 -1.69 -1.17 25.90
N ALA A 537 -0.50 -1.74 26.10
CA ALA A 537 0.72 -1.03 26.50
C ALA A 537 1.10 0.09 25.52
N GLU A 538 0.82 -0.06 24.23
CA GLU A 538 1.12 0.96 23.20
C GLU A 538 0.33 2.27 23.38
N ASN A 539 -0.76 2.27 24.15
CA ASN A 539 -1.61 3.45 24.35
C ASN A 539 -1.28 4.25 25.62
N ILE A 540 -0.24 3.86 26.34
CA ILE A 540 0.14 4.42 27.63
C ILE A 540 1.66 4.62 27.72
N LEU A 541 2.07 5.78 28.21
CA LEU A 541 3.48 6.14 28.41
C LEU A 541 3.82 5.97 29.87
N LEU A 542 4.79 5.13 30.18
CA LEU A 542 5.32 4.99 31.52
C LEU A 542 6.23 6.18 31.85
N THR A 543 6.16 6.64 33.09
CA THR A 543 7.19 7.49 33.68
C THR A 543 8.51 6.72 33.75
N GLU A 544 9.61 7.40 33.46
CA GLU A 544 10.96 6.86 33.57
C GLU A 544 11.67 7.45 34.79
N THR A 545 12.53 6.69 35.44
CA THR A 545 13.38 7.20 36.54
C THR A 545 14.72 7.67 35.97
N VAL A 546 15.11 8.92 36.23
CA VAL A 546 16.40 9.49 35.87
C VAL A 546 17.44 9.10 36.92
N VAL A 547 18.55 8.51 36.46
CA VAL A 547 19.69 8.13 37.30
C VAL A 547 20.87 9.07 37.17
N GLU A 548 20.93 9.84 36.07
CA GLU A 548 22.02 10.79 35.81
C GLU A 548 21.51 11.99 35.01
N THR A 549 21.97 13.19 35.34
CA THR A 549 21.80 14.39 34.52
C THR A 549 23.14 15.09 34.31
N LYS A 550 23.45 15.44 33.05
CA LYS A 550 24.68 16.14 32.68
C LYS A 550 24.36 17.42 31.92
N ALA A 551 24.97 18.54 32.32
CA ALA A 551 24.86 19.81 31.60
C ALA A 551 25.52 19.71 30.22
N MET A 552 24.92 20.35 29.23
CA MET A 552 25.42 20.43 27.86
C MET A 552 25.33 21.88 27.35
N ASN A 553 26.12 22.18 26.33
CA ASN A 553 26.08 23.47 25.63
C ASN A 553 26.14 23.24 24.12
N GLU A 554 25.18 22.45 23.64
CA GLU A 554 25.09 22.05 22.24
C GLU A 554 23.91 22.72 21.56
N VAL A 555 23.91 22.72 20.24
CA VAL A 555 22.76 23.11 19.41
C VAL A 555 22.37 21.94 18.52
N GLY A 556 21.12 21.91 18.08
CA GLY A 556 20.60 20.83 17.26
C GLY A 556 19.33 21.19 16.54
N VAL A 557 18.83 20.25 15.75
CA VAL A 557 17.55 20.35 15.03
C VAL A 557 16.65 19.21 15.46
N ILE A 558 15.38 19.51 15.74
CA ILE A 558 14.38 18.48 16.03
C ILE A 558 14.03 17.76 14.73
N THR A 559 14.27 16.45 14.67
CA THR A 559 14.10 15.65 13.45
C THR A 559 12.81 14.83 13.44
N ALA A 560 12.16 14.64 14.59
CA ALA A 560 10.94 13.85 14.71
C ALA A 560 9.99 14.40 15.77
N ALA A 561 8.69 14.18 15.54
CA ALA A 561 7.63 14.50 16.50
C ALA A 561 7.57 13.48 17.65
N GLY A 562 6.85 13.84 18.73
CA GLY A 562 6.66 13.01 19.92
C GLY A 562 6.35 13.82 21.19
N ASN A 563 6.33 13.15 22.34
CA ASN A 563 5.71 13.64 23.59
C ASN A 563 6.66 14.43 24.50
N LYS A 564 6.29 15.61 24.99
CA LYS A 564 7.09 16.34 25.97
C LYS A 564 7.21 15.57 27.28
N TYR A 565 8.33 15.76 27.96
CA TYR A 565 8.55 15.25 29.31
C TYR A 565 8.94 16.38 30.26
N GLY A 566 8.46 16.29 31.51
CA GLY A 566 8.88 17.11 32.63
C GLY A 566 9.67 16.28 33.62
N LEU A 567 10.76 16.83 34.16
CA LEU A 567 11.55 16.19 35.21
C LEU A 567 11.12 16.76 36.56
N TYR A 568 10.63 15.90 37.44
CA TYR A 568 10.21 16.21 38.81
C TYR A 568 10.98 15.29 39.77
N ASP A 569 11.92 15.86 40.52
CA ASP A 569 12.93 15.10 41.26
C ASP A 569 13.70 14.13 40.35
N THR A 570 13.50 12.82 40.52
CA THR A 570 14.06 11.77 39.64
C THR A 570 13.04 11.21 38.65
N SER A 571 11.81 11.72 38.65
CA SER A 571 10.70 11.24 37.82
C SER A 571 10.62 12.01 36.51
N LEU A 572 10.84 11.34 35.39
CA LEU A 572 10.66 11.90 34.06
C LEU A 572 9.26 11.55 33.54
N ASP A 573 8.35 12.48 33.72
CA ASP A 573 6.93 12.28 33.46
C ASP A 573 6.56 12.77 32.04
N PRO A 574 5.82 11.97 31.26
CA PRO A 574 5.24 12.46 30.01
C PRO A 574 4.22 13.57 30.29
N LEU A 575 4.18 14.55 29.39
CA LEU A 575 3.28 15.70 29.42
C LEU A 575 2.25 15.58 28.30
N GLY A 576 1.04 16.10 28.51
CA GLY A 576 -0.07 16.03 27.56
C GLY A 576 0.09 16.84 26.27
N SER A 577 1.29 17.35 25.96
CA SER A 577 1.58 18.11 24.75
C SER A 577 2.79 17.54 24.01
N ASN A 578 2.79 17.69 22.69
CA ASN A 578 3.84 17.18 21.80
C ASN A 578 4.66 18.32 21.16
N TRP A 579 5.72 17.96 20.43
CA TRP A 579 6.61 18.92 19.73
C TRP A 579 6.45 18.91 18.22
N SER A 580 5.31 18.46 17.70
CA SER A 580 5.12 18.34 16.24
C SER A 580 5.34 19.67 15.51
N SER A 581 4.96 20.79 16.12
CA SER A 581 5.19 22.14 15.57
C SER A 581 6.66 22.59 15.56
N TYR A 582 7.54 21.90 16.29
CA TYR A 582 8.96 22.23 16.41
C TYR A 582 9.86 21.36 15.51
N VAL A 583 9.29 20.40 14.77
CA VAL A 583 10.06 19.60 13.82
C VAL A 583 10.71 20.52 12.79
N ASN A 584 11.99 20.26 12.47
CA ASN A 584 12.88 21.07 11.65
C ASN A 584 13.28 22.43 12.25
N GLN A 585 12.91 22.73 13.50
CA GLN A 585 13.38 23.94 14.18
C GLN A 585 14.70 23.71 14.90
N LYS A 586 15.54 24.75 14.88
CA LYS A 586 16.80 24.80 15.61
C LYS A 586 16.55 25.06 17.10
N VAL A 587 17.30 24.38 17.95
CA VAL A 587 17.17 24.41 19.42
C VAL A 587 18.54 24.45 20.10
N LYS A 588 18.56 24.93 21.34
CA LYS A 588 19.68 24.77 22.26
C LYS A 588 19.43 23.56 23.14
N ILE A 589 20.46 22.76 23.36
CA ILE A 589 20.42 21.59 24.22
C ILE A 589 21.20 21.90 25.49
N ALA A 590 20.46 22.08 26.59
CA ALA A 590 21.03 22.55 27.86
C ALA A 590 21.49 21.40 28.76
N SER A 591 20.91 20.21 28.62
CA SER A 591 21.25 19.05 29.45
C SER A 591 20.84 17.75 28.78
N VAL A 592 21.47 16.65 29.19
CA VAL A 592 21.05 15.28 28.91
C VAL A 592 20.73 14.56 30.22
N ALA A 593 19.64 13.81 30.25
CA ALA A 593 19.24 12.92 31.32
C ALA A 593 19.33 11.48 30.83
N THR A 594 19.90 10.60 31.63
CA THR A 594 19.94 9.14 31.40
C THR A 594 18.98 8.48 32.37
N THR A 595 18.05 7.67 31.87
CA THR A 595 17.08 6.92 32.69
C THR A 595 17.68 5.60 33.19
N ALA A 596 17.05 4.98 34.19
CA ALA A 596 17.42 3.66 34.69
C ALA A 596 17.36 2.56 33.60
N THR A 597 16.55 2.77 32.57
CA THR A 597 16.45 1.91 31.38
C THR A 597 17.50 2.22 30.31
N GLY A 598 18.40 3.17 30.55
CA GLY A 598 19.47 3.60 29.63
C GLY A 598 19.01 4.55 28.54
N LYS A 599 17.75 4.98 28.52
CA LYS A 599 17.24 5.96 27.54
C LYS A 599 17.79 7.35 27.85
N LYS A 600 18.05 8.12 26.80
CA LYS A 600 18.54 9.50 26.92
C LYS A 600 17.48 10.51 26.52
N TYR A 601 17.40 11.59 27.26
CA TYR A 601 16.51 12.71 27.01
C TYR A 601 17.29 14.02 27.05
N TYR A 602 16.97 14.94 26.16
CA TYR A 602 17.57 16.26 26.07
C TYR A 602 16.63 17.33 26.59
N LEU A 603 17.13 18.20 27.47
CA LEU A 603 16.44 19.41 27.89
C LEU A 603 16.65 20.48 26.82
N LEU A 604 15.57 20.82 26.13
CA LEU A 604 15.62 21.80 25.05
C LEU A 604 15.25 23.20 25.51
N ARG A 605 15.89 24.18 24.88
CA ARG A 605 15.58 25.60 24.99
C ARG A 605 15.41 26.19 23.60
N ASN A 606 14.56 27.20 23.48
CA ASN A 606 14.39 27.93 22.24
C ASN A 606 15.73 28.57 21.83
N TYR A 607 16.10 28.44 20.55
CA TYR A 607 17.39 28.87 20.06
C TYR A 607 17.62 30.39 20.23
N SER A 608 16.63 31.20 19.86
CA SER A 608 16.74 32.66 19.80
C SER A 608 16.66 33.32 21.18
N ASN A 609 15.66 32.96 21.99
CA ASN A 609 15.38 33.64 23.27
C ASN A 609 15.75 32.82 24.51
N ASN A 610 16.30 31.62 24.33
CA ASN A 610 16.74 30.74 25.40
C ASN A 610 15.64 30.37 26.43
N THR A 611 14.37 30.47 26.07
CA THR A 611 13.26 30.01 26.93
C THR A 611 13.25 28.49 27.03
N GLY A 612 12.96 27.93 28.21
CA GLY A 612 12.90 26.48 28.41
C GLY A 612 11.70 25.88 27.68
N ILE A 613 11.89 24.75 26.99
CA ILE A 613 10.83 24.04 26.26
C ILE A 613 10.34 22.83 27.08
N ALA A 614 11.10 21.73 27.08
CA ALA A 614 10.80 20.49 27.78
C ALA A 614 11.97 19.50 27.62
N TRP A 615 11.88 18.36 28.30
CA TRP A 615 12.68 17.18 27.99
C TRP A 615 12.09 16.41 26.81
N ILE A 616 12.95 15.90 25.94
CA ILE A 616 12.61 15.18 24.69
C ILE A 616 13.53 13.97 24.56
N PRO A 617 13.05 12.79 24.10
CA PRO A 617 13.92 11.68 23.71
C PRO A 617 15.05 12.13 22.78
N ALA A 618 16.29 11.81 23.14
CA ALA A 618 17.49 12.24 22.42
C ALA A 618 17.49 11.84 20.94
N GLY A 619 16.87 10.70 20.58
CA GLY A 619 16.77 10.23 19.20
C GLY A 619 15.94 11.12 18.27
N ASN A 620 15.15 12.05 18.82
CA ASN A 620 14.31 12.98 18.05
C ASN A 620 15.01 14.32 17.79
N VAL A 621 16.28 14.46 18.19
CA VAL A 621 17.09 15.67 18.03
C VAL A 621 18.44 15.29 17.45
N ALA A 622 18.75 15.83 16.26
CA ALA A 622 20.09 15.73 15.70
C ALA A 622 20.95 16.87 16.26
N ILE A 623 22.04 16.51 16.96
CA ILE A 623 23.04 17.49 17.40
C ILE A 623 23.78 18.01 16.16
N SER A 624 23.91 19.33 16.05
CA SER A 624 24.63 19.98 14.96
C SER A 624 26.13 19.77 15.12
N ASP A 625 26.84 19.48 14.03
CA ASP A 625 28.30 19.44 14.08
C ASP A 625 28.88 20.86 13.91
N ARG A 626 29.81 21.24 14.79
CA ARG A 626 30.43 22.57 14.75
C ARG A 626 31.57 22.62 13.74
N VAL A 627 31.40 23.38 12.66
CA VAL A 627 32.41 23.61 11.63
C VAL A 627 33.50 24.56 12.15
N THR A 628 34.76 24.12 12.04
CA THR A 628 35.94 24.89 12.44
C THR A 628 36.63 25.55 11.24
N SER A 629 36.53 24.95 10.05
CA SER A 629 37.12 25.49 8.83
C SER A 629 36.37 25.05 7.58
N THR A 630 36.44 25.86 6.53
CA THR A 630 35.94 25.55 5.19
C THR A 630 37.00 25.86 4.16
N LYS A 631 37.13 25.02 3.13
CA LYS A 631 38.05 25.21 2.00
C LYS A 631 37.28 25.05 0.69
N SER A 632 37.43 26.00 -0.23
CA SER A 632 36.90 25.89 -1.58
C SER A 632 37.71 24.85 -2.37
N ILE A 633 37.00 24.00 -3.09
CA ILE A 633 37.57 22.99 -3.99
C ILE A 633 36.75 22.98 -5.29
N ASP A 634 37.31 22.46 -6.37
CA ASP A 634 36.58 22.25 -7.61
C ASP A 634 36.90 20.84 -8.11
N THR A 635 35.97 19.93 -7.86
CA THR A 635 36.13 18.52 -8.23
C THR A 635 34.78 17.87 -8.49
N VAL A 636 34.81 16.64 -8.99
CA VAL A 636 33.65 15.78 -9.15
C VAL A 636 33.70 14.67 -8.11
N ALA A 637 32.58 14.06 -7.79
CA ALA A 637 32.51 12.91 -6.90
C ALA A 637 31.41 11.97 -7.34
N LEU A 638 31.53 10.69 -7.01
CA LEU A 638 30.48 9.70 -7.18
C LEU A 638 29.80 9.45 -5.84
N LEU A 639 28.48 9.63 -5.76
CA LEU A 639 27.74 9.39 -4.53
C LEU A 639 27.45 7.90 -4.37
N LYS A 640 28.06 7.24 -3.39
CA LYS A 640 28.01 5.78 -3.21
C LYS A 640 27.07 5.32 -2.09
N LYS A 641 26.72 6.21 -1.17
CA LYS A 641 25.93 5.89 0.01
C LYS A 641 24.80 6.90 0.17
N ASN A 642 23.58 6.42 0.40
CA ASN A 642 22.49 7.30 0.77
C ASN A 642 22.73 7.87 2.18
N GLY A 643 22.39 9.14 2.39
CA GLY A 643 22.60 9.83 3.66
C GLY A 643 21.71 11.07 3.78
N ASN A 644 21.80 11.72 4.94
CA ASN A 644 21.08 12.96 5.20
C ASN A 644 21.66 14.11 4.37
N LYS A 645 20.81 15.07 4.04
CA LYS A 645 21.24 16.39 3.57
C LYS A 645 21.58 17.27 4.76
N TYR A 646 22.58 18.13 4.60
CA TYR A 646 23.00 19.07 5.63
C TYR A 646 23.06 20.51 5.08
N GLY A 647 22.82 21.48 5.96
CA GLY A 647 22.94 22.91 5.69
C GLY A 647 23.90 23.55 6.68
N LEU A 648 24.79 24.42 6.18
CA LEU A 648 25.71 25.16 7.03
C LEU A 648 25.09 26.52 7.40
N TYR A 649 24.71 26.69 8.67
CA TYR A 649 24.11 27.93 9.19
C TYR A 649 25.04 28.56 10.23
N GLY A 650 25.75 29.61 9.82
CA GLY A 650 26.83 30.18 10.62
C GLY A 650 27.99 29.18 10.74
N LYS A 651 28.18 28.59 11.92
CA LYS A 651 29.20 27.56 12.18
C LYS A 651 28.62 26.17 12.44
N ASP A 652 27.31 26.00 12.29
CA ASP A 652 26.63 24.73 12.60
C ASP A 652 26.23 24.01 11.32
N MET A 653 26.64 22.75 11.22
CA MET A 653 26.20 21.82 10.17
C MET A 653 24.94 21.11 10.65
N ASP A 654 23.79 21.59 10.17
CA ASP A 654 22.46 21.16 10.60
C ASP A 654 21.88 20.14 9.62
N VAL A 655 21.23 19.09 10.11
CA VAL A 655 20.47 18.15 9.28
C VAL A 655 19.28 18.86 8.64
N LEU A 656 19.10 18.66 7.34
CA LEU A 656 17.95 19.13 6.55
C LEU A 656 16.95 18.00 6.30
N THR A 657 15.75 18.38 5.86
CA THR A 657 14.77 17.43 5.37
C THR A 657 15.21 16.79 4.05
N GLY A 658 14.97 15.48 3.94
CA GLY A 658 15.30 14.69 2.75
C GLY A 658 16.68 14.04 2.78
N ASN A 659 16.92 13.19 1.78
CA ASN A 659 18.13 12.39 1.66
C ASN A 659 18.68 12.40 0.23
N TRP A 660 19.79 11.71 0.01
CA TRP A 660 20.52 11.67 -1.26
C TRP A 660 20.13 10.54 -2.21
N SER A 661 19.03 9.82 -1.95
CA SER A 661 18.62 8.64 -2.75
C SER A 661 18.52 8.92 -4.26
N ALA A 662 18.03 10.10 -4.65
CA ALA A 662 17.92 10.49 -6.07
C ALA A 662 19.26 10.64 -6.81
N TYR A 663 20.36 10.75 -6.06
CA TYR A 663 21.73 10.93 -6.55
C TYR A 663 22.61 9.70 -6.31
N LEU A 664 22.06 8.62 -5.75
CA LEU A 664 22.81 7.39 -5.51
C LEU A 664 23.36 6.82 -6.83
N ASN A 665 24.66 6.53 -6.83
CA ASN A 665 25.46 6.10 -7.97
C ASN A 665 25.52 7.11 -9.14
N LYS A 666 25.28 8.40 -8.88
CA LYS A 666 25.44 9.47 -9.87
C LYS A 666 26.65 10.35 -9.54
N GLN A 667 27.28 10.85 -10.60
CA GLN A 667 28.29 11.90 -10.46
C GLN A 667 27.64 13.20 -9.98
N VAL A 668 28.38 13.92 -9.14
CA VAL A 668 28.03 15.23 -8.61
C VAL A 668 29.26 16.14 -8.63
N LYS A 669 29.05 17.45 -8.60
CA LYS A 669 30.13 18.43 -8.45
C LYS A 669 30.31 18.77 -6.98
N VAL A 670 31.54 18.99 -6.54
CA VAL A 670 31.85 19.39 -5.18
C VAL A 670 32.60 20.71 -5.21
N SER A 671 32.06 21.71 -4.51
CA SER A 671 32.61 23.08 -4.52
C SER A 671 33.31 23.49 -3.24
N SER A 672 33.12 22.76 -2.15
CA SER A 672 33.70 23.10 -0.84
C SER A 672 33.79 21.88 0.05
N VAL A 673 34.77 21.88 0.97
CA VAL A 673 34.87 20.95 2.08
C VAL A 673 34.82 21.73 3.40
N ALA A 674 34.11 21.20 4.39
CA ALA A 674 34.03 21.72 5.74
C ALA A 674 34.57 20.68 6.71
N LYS A 675 35.45 21.09 7.62
CA LYS A 675 35.92 20.25 8.73
C LYS A 675 35.30 20.72 10.03
N THR A 676 34.96 19.77 10.88
CA THR A 676 34.29 20.02 12.16
C THR A 676 35.24 19.75 13.33
N ALA A 677 34.89 20.25 14.51
CA ALA A 677 35.71 20.10 15.73
C ALA A 677 35.93 18.63 16.14
N ASN A 678 35.01 17.73 15.78
CA ASN A 678 35.09 16.30 16.07
C ASN A 678 35.75 15.48 14.93
N GLY A 679 36.35 16.16 13.95
CA GLY A 679 37.09 15.52 12.85
C GLY A 679 36.22 15.03 11.69
N LYS A 680 34.89 15.22 11.72
CA LYS A 680 34.04 14.91 10.55
C LYS A 680 34.28 15.92 9.44
N GLU A 681 34.17 15.43 8.21
CA GLU A 681 34.25 16.22 6.99
C GLU A 681 32.93 16.18 6.22
N TYR A 682 32.56 17.32 5.65
CA TYR A 682 31.37 17.50 4.84
C TYR A 682 31.73 18.17 3.52
N TYR A 683 31.07 17.77 2.43
CA TYR A 683 31.26 18.35 1.11
C TYR A 683 30.01 19.08 0.63
N LEU A 684 30.18 20.30 0.12
CA LEU A 684 29.10 21.06 -0.52
C LEU A 684 28.93 20.54 -1.94
N VAL A 685 27.79 19.89 -2.18
CA VAL A 685 27.50 19.21 -3.43
C VAL A 685 26.59 20.08 -4.31
N LYS A 686 26.93 20.11 -5.59
CA LYS A 686 26.17 20.72 -6.68
C LYS A 686 25.74 19.65 -7.67
N ASP A 687 24.61 19.89 -8.33
CA ASP A 687 24.15 19.05 -9.43
C ASP A 687 25.19 19.06 -10.57
N TYR A 688 25.49 17.88 -11.12
CA TYR A 688 26.57 17.71 -12.07
C TYR A 688 26.34 18.49 -13.38
N ASN A 689 25.10 18.47 -13.89
CA ASN A 689 24.76 19.06 -15.18
C ASN A 689 24.47 20.56 -15.04
N THR A 690 23.63 20.92 -14.07
CA THR A 690 23.12 22.29 -13.92
C THR A 690 24.03 23.18 -13.07
N ASN A 691 24.98 22.59 -12.33
CA ASN A 691 25.87 23.29 -11.39
C ASN A 691 25.13 24.01 -10.24
N VAL A 692 23.85 23.69 -10.01
CA VAL A 692 23.03 24.26 -8.93
C VAL A 692 23.42 23.62 -7.59
N GLY A 693 23.61 24.44 -6.55
CA GLY A 693 23.89 23.96 -5.19
C GLY A 693 22.73 23.16 -4.61
N ILE A 694 23.02 21.98 -4.07
CA ILE A 694 22.01 21.08 -3.50
C ILE A 694 22.03 21.15 -1.97
N ALA A 695 23.10 20.64 -1.36
CA ALA A 695 23.27 20.57 0.10
C ALA A 695 24.69 20.11 0.44
N TRP A 696 25.04 20.16 1.72
CA TRP A 696 26.20 19.47 2.26
C TRP A 696 25.90 17.98 2.46
N ILE A 697 26.91 17.13 2.33
CA ILE A 697 26.86 15.69 2.60
C ILE A 697 28.10 15.27 3.38
N ALA A 698 27.97 14.25 4.23
CA ALA A 698 29.12 13.66 4.93
C ALA A 698 30.10 13.02 3.94
N ALA A 699 31.40 13.15 4.22
CA ALA A 699 32.48 12.69 3.35
C ALA A 699 32.43 11.19 3.04
N ASP A 700 31.99 10.36 3.99
CA ASP A 700 31.88 8.90 3.84
C ASP A 700 30.81 8.45 2.82
N ALA A 701 30.00 9.39 2.31
CA ALA A 701 29.01 9.12 1.29
C ALA A 701 29.49 9.38 -0.15
N LEU A 702 30.64 10.02 -0.31
CA LEU A 702 31.23 10.35 -1.60
C LEU A 702 32.51 9.58 -1.85
N GLU A 703 32.71 9.21 -3.11
CA GLU A 703 33.97 8.74 -3.64
C GLU A 703 34.56 9.83 -4.54
N LEU A 704 35.71 10.38 -4.13
CA LEU A 704 36.44 11.38 -4.91
C LEU A 704 37.39 10.72 -5.92
N PRO A 705 37.61 11.32 -7.10
CA PRO A 705 38.54 10.82 -8.11
C PRO A 705 39.98 10.88 -7.61
N GLU A 706 40.83 10.02 -8.15
CA GLU A 706 42.24 9.96 -7.76
C GLU A 706 43.03 11.08 -8.45
N GLU A 707 43.94 11.73 -7.71
CA GLU A 707 44.79 12.78 -8.27
C GLU A 707 45.98 12.16 -9.00
N ILE A 708 46.32 12.69 -10.17
CA ILE A 708 47.48 12.27 -10.97
C ILE A 708 48.71 13.00 -10.44
N VAL A 709 49.67 12.25 -9.90
CA VAL A 709 50.95 12.80 -9.40
C VAL A 709 52.08 12.67 -10.40
N LYS A 710 51.98 11.74 -11.35
CA LYS A 710 52.99 11.51 -12.38
C LYS A 710 52.35 11.06 -13.69
N LYS A 711 52.87 11.55 -14.82
CA LYS A 711 52.48 11.13 -16.17
C LYS A 711 53.71 10.92 -17.04
N GLU A 712 53.77 9.78 -17.72
CA GLU A 712 54.91 9.34 -18.53
C GLU A 712 54.43 8.86 -19.90
N THR A 713 55.25 9.09 -20.93
CA THR A 713 55.05 8.48 -22.26
C THR A 713 55.68 7.09 -22.25
N VAL A 714 54.94 6.09 -22.71
CA VAL A 714 55.42 4.72 -22.88
C VAL A 714 55.13 4.27 -24.32
N ASN A 715 55.75 3.18 -24.78
CA ASN A 715 55.48 2.63 -26.11
C ASN A 715 55.50 1.11 -26.03
N PHE A 716 54.47 0.56 -25.39
CA PHE A 716 54.32 -0.88 -25.21
C PHE A 716 53.18 -1.41 -26.07
N GLU A 717 53.26 -2.68 -26.44
CA GLU A 717 52.14 -3.45 -26.96
C GLU A 717 51.70 -4.45 -25.88
N GLY A 718 50.47 -4.95 -25.96
CA GLY A 718 49.96 -5.84 -24.93
C GLY A 718 48.61 -6.44 -25.22
N ILE A 719 48.12 -7.23 -24.26
CA ILE A 719 46.81 -7.89 -24.31
C ILE A 719 46.03 -7.59 -23.03
N ILE A 720 44.76 -7.22 -23.16
CA ILE A 720 43.83 -7.07 -22.04
C ILE A 720 43.51 -8.45 -21.47
N LYS A 721 43.87 -8.70 -20.20
CA LYS A 721 43.82 -10.05 -19.60
C LYS A 721 42.68 -10.26 -18.60
N THR A 722 42.12 -9.19 -18.04
CA THR A 722 41.06 -9.25 -17.02
C THR A 722 40.00 -8.21 -17.30
N ASP A 723 38.76 -8.53 -16.94
CA ASP A 723 37.68 -7.57 -17.06
C ASP A 723 37.79 -6.56 -15.93
N SER A 724 37.82 -5.28 -16.28
CA SER A 724 37.92 -4.19 -15.32
C SER A 724 37.12 -2.99 -15.79
N ALA A 725 36.87 -2.07 -14.86
CA ALA A 725 36.33 -0.76 -15.21
C ALA A 725 37.26 -0.03 -16.19
N ARG A 726 36.65 0.78 -17.07
CA ARG A 726 37.35 1.74 -17.92
C ARG A 726 37.51 3.05 -17.19
N TYR A 727 38.62 3.74 -17.41
CA TYR A 727 38.91 5.00 -16.74
C TYR A 727 39.14 6.14 -17.74
N GLY A 728 38.76 7.34 -17.34
CA GLY A 728 39.02 8.59 -18.05
C GLY A 728 39.93 9.48 -17.21
N ALA A 729 40.90 10.13 -17.84
CA ALA A 729 41.82 11.03 -17.16
C ALA A 729 41.74 12.45 -17.72
N THR A 730 41.79 13.44 -16.83
CA THR A 730 42.00 14.85 -17.14
C THR A 730 43.49 15.19 -17.01
N SER A 731 43.85 16.48 -16.98
CA SER A 731 45.22 16.92 -16.68
C SER A 731 45.65 16.61 -15.24
N SER A 732 44.71 16.46 -14.30
CA SER A 732 45.01 16.36 -12.86
C SER A 732 44.35 15.19 -12.14
N HIS A 733 43.35 14.52 -12.72
CA HIS A 733 42.62 13.45 -12.05
C HIS A 733 42.28 12.29 -12.99
N ILE A 734 42.06 11.10 -12.43
CA ILE A 734 41.51 9.92 -13.12
C ILE A 734 40.25 9.41 -12.40
N ASP A 735 39.23 9.04 -13.17
CA ASP A 735 37.94 8.56 -12.66
C ASP A 735 37.40 7.40 -13.50
N VAL A 736 36.53 6.59 -12.89
CA VAL A 736 35.84 5.47 -13.53
C VAL A 736 34.80 6.01 -14.52
N ILE A 737 34.81 5.46 -15.72
CA ILE A 737 33.74 5.64 -16.71
C ILE A 737 32.77 4.47 -16.58
N ASN A 738 31.47 4.70 -16.79
CA ASN A 738 30.41 3.70 -16.67
C ASN A 738 30.44 2.64 -17.80
N SER A 739 31.53 1.89 -17.92
CA SER A 739 31.74 0.79 -18.86
C SER A 739 32.94 -0.07 -18.43
N THR A 740 33.02 -1.30 -18.93
CA THR A 740 34.08 -2.27 -18.64
C THR A 740 34.83 -2.69 -19.91
N TRP A 741 35.90 -3.47 -19.76
CA TRP A 741 36.68 -4.02 -20.87
C TRP A 741 36.19 -5.39 -21.37
N THR A 742 35.03 -5.87 -20.90
CA THR A 742 34.49 -7.21 -21.17
C THR A 742 34.51 -7.60 -22.65
N SER A 743 34.14 -6.68 -23.55
CA SER A 743 34.10 -6.95 -25.01
C SER A 743 35.47 -6.97 -25.69
N MET A 744 36.53 -6.57 -24.99
CA MET A 744 37.90 -6.48 -25.51
C MET A 744 38.87 -7.41 -24.76
N LEU A 745 38.37 -8.34 -23.94
CA LEU A 745 39.19 -9.37 -23.33
C LEU A 745 39.95 -10.16 -24.40
N GLY A 746 41.25 -10.36 -24.19
CA GLY A 746 42.14 -11.01 -25.15
C GLY A 746 42.50 -10.16 -26.37
N SER A 747 42.00 -8.93 -26.49
CA SER A 747 42.35 -8.06 -27.62
C SER A 747 43.74 -7.46 -27.46
N ARG A 748 44.47 -7.38 -28.57
CA ARG A 748 45.78 -6.71 -28.64
C ARG A 748 45.59 -5.19 -28.64
N VAL A 749 46.45 -4.48 -27.91
CA VAL A 749 46.38 -3.04 -27.68
C VAL A 749 47.76 -2.41 -27.67
N LYS A 750 47.82 -1.09 -27.88
CA LYS A 750 49.01 -0.28 -27.67
C LYS A 750 48.84 0.55 -26.41
N MET A 751 49.89 0.67 -25.61
CA MET A 751 49.94 1.51 -24.41
C MET A 751 50.90 2.67 -24.68
N THR A 752 50.39 3.89 -24.62
CA THR A 752 51.14 5.08 -25.03
C THR A 752 51.47 6.05 -23.90
N GLN A 753 50.72 5.96 -22.80
CA GLN A 753 50.97 6.76 -21.60
C GLN A 753 50.78 5.91 -20.36
N MET A 754 51.51 6.24 -19.31
CA MET A 754 51.31 5.71 -17.97
C MET A 754 51.13 6.86 -16.99
N ILE A 755 50.17 6.73 -16.08
CA ILE A 755 49.98 7.68 -14.98
C ILE A 755 50.11 6.95 -13.65
N THR A 756 50.60 7.67 -12.65
CA THR A 756 50.59 7.23 -11.24
C THR A 756 49.75 8.22 -10.43
N THR A 757 48.90 7.71 -9.54
CA THR A 757 48.02 8.53 -8.71
C THR A 757 48.56 8.75 -7.31
N ASN A 758 47.98 9.70 -6.56
CA ASN A 758 48.31 9.98 -5.17
C ASN A 758 48.11 8.79 -4.22
N LYS A 759 47.32 7.78 -4.64
CA LYS A 759 47.16 6.49 -3.93
C LYS A 759 48.18 5.43 -4.33
N GLY A 760 49.09 5.74 -5.26
CA GLY A 760 50.09 4.81 -5.79
C GLY A 760 49.57 3.88 -6.90
N ASN A 761 48.31 4.02 -7.32
CA ASN A 761 47.75 3.23 -8.42
C ASN A 761 48.32 3.70 -9.76
N GLN A 762 48.53 2.76 -10.67
CA GLN A 762 49.08 3.04 -11.99
C GLN A 762 48.11 2.64 -13.09
N TYR A 763 48.05 3.43 -14.16
CA TYR A 763 47.15 3.17 -15.29
C TYR A 763 47.86 3.38 -16.63
N TYR A 764 47.58 2.53 -17.61
CA TYR A 764 47.98 2.73 -19.00
C TYR A 764 46.86 3.33 -19.84
N LEU A 765 47.19 4.28 -20.72
CA LEU A 765 46.29 4.71 -21.78
C LEU A 765 46.34 3.70 -22.92
N LEU A 766 45.22 3.03 -23.17
CA LEU A 766 45.10 2.08 -24.28
C LEU A 766 44.66 2.76 -25.56
N ILE A 767 45.31 2.37 -26.65
CA ILE A 767 44.99 2.70 -28.03
C ILE A 767 44.69 1.40 -28.78
N ASN A 768 43.68 1.42 -29.64
CA ASN A 768 43.35 0.28 -30.49
C ASN A 768 44.55 -0.08 -31.38
N TYR A 769 44.90 -1.36 -31.42
CA TYR A 769 46.10 -1.83 -32.09
C TYR A 769 46.09 -1.58 -33.62
N THR A 770 44.93 -1.78 -34.26
CA THR A 770 44.77 -1.69 -35.72
C THR A 770 44.48 -0.27 -36.16
N THR A 771 43.55 0.41 -35.50
CA THR A 771 43.06 1.73 -35.94
C THR A 771 43.87 2.90 -35.38
N ASN A 772 44.73 2.67 -34.38
CA ASN A 772 45.42 3.70 -33.61
C ASN A 772 44.48 4.74 -32.95
N THR A 773 43.21 4.39 -32.71
CA THR A 773 42.26 5.27 -32.02
C THR A 773 42.38 5.12 -30.51
N GLY A 774 42.43 6.23 -29.77
CA GLY A 774 42.46 6.22 -28.30
C GLY A 774 41.18 5.63 -27.70
N MET A 775 41.32 4.82 -26.63
CA MET A 775 40.20 4.06 -26.06
C MET A 775 39.83 4.50 -24.64
N ALA A 776 40.67 4.22 -23.65
CA ALA A 776 40.47 4.56 -22.24
C ALA A 776 41.73 4.19 -21.43
N TRP A 777 41.78 4.63 -20.18
CA TRP A 777 42.77 4.19 -19.20
C TRP A 777 42.34 2.88 -18.55
N ILE A 778 43.32 2.05 -18.20
CA ILE A 778 43.13 0.78 -17.51
C ILE A 778 44.21 0.60 -16.45
N PRO A 779 43.91 0.00 -15.28
CA PRO A 779 44.95 -0.33 -14.30
C PRO A 779 46.02 -1.23 -14.93
N VAL A 780 47.29 -0.95 -14.64
CA VAL A 780 48.43 -1.66 -15.27
C VAL A 780 48.38 -3.16 -15.03
N GLU A 781 47.85 -3.60 -13.88
CA GLU A 781 47.71 -4.99 -13.51
C GLU A 781 46.68 -5.76 -14.34
N ASN A 782 45.88 -5.10 -15.19
CA ASN A 782 44.85 -5.71 -16.04
C ASN A 782 45.25 -5.83 -17.52
N VAL A 783 46.48 -5.42 -17.85
CA VAL A 783 47.09 -5.60 -19.19
C VAL A 783 48.41 -6.33 -19.05
N SER A 784 48.75 -7.15 -20.05
CA SER A 784 50.06 -7.79 -20.19
C SER A 784 50.91 -7.02 -21.19
N VAL A 785 52.23 -6.97 -20.99
CA VAL A 785 53.16 -6.37 -21.96
C VAL A 785 53.66 -7.45 -22.93
N SER A 786 53.63 -7.12 -24.22
CA SER A 786 54.06 -7.94 -25.34
C SER A 786 55.29 -7.30 -25.99
N TYR A 787 56.34 -8.10 -26.25
CA TYR A 787 57.55 -7.63 -26.93
C TYR A 787 57.62 -8.16 -28.37
N ALA A 788 57.52 -7.29 -29.37
CA ALA A 788 57.66 -7.69 -30.76
C ALA A 788 59.05 -8.28 -31.04
N VAL A 789 59.11 -9.48 -31.63
CA VAL A 789 60.32 -10.25 -31.92
C VAL A 789 60.75 -10.01 -33.37
N THR A 790 61.96 -9.51 -33.57
CA THR A 790 62.55 -9.22 -34.88
C THR A 790 63.30 -10.41 -35.46
N GLY A 791 63.74 -11.34 -34.62
CA GLY A 791 64.41 -12.56 -35.07
C GLY A 791 64.51 -13.61 -33.98
N VAL A 792 64.49 -14.88 -34.40
CA VAL A 792 64.72 -16.04 -33.53
C VAL A 792 65.83 -16.87 -34.16
N SER A 793 66.85 -17.19 -33.38
CA SER A 793 67.94 -18.08 -33.79
C SER A 793 68.07 -19.26 -32.84
N SER A 794 68.45 -20.41 -33.37
CA SER A 794 68.76 -21.60 -32.57
C SER A 794 70.09 -21.40 -31.85
N VAL A 795 70.15 -21.82 -30.59
CA VAL A 795 71.37 -21.88 -29.79
C VAL A 795 71.46 -23.25 -29.12
N ASN A 796 72.66 -23.67 -28.72
CA ASN A 796 72.86 -24.88 -27.93
C ASN A 796 73.77 -24.55 -26.75
N LEU A 797 73.18 -24.00 -25.70
CA LEU A 797 73.90 -23.50 -24.54
C LEU A 797 73.33 -24.12 -23.26
N GLU A 798 74.12 -24.10 -22.21
CA GLU A 798 73.68 -24.43 -20.86
C GLU A 798 73.72 -23.19 -19.98
N GLY A 799 72.80 -23.09 -19.02
CA GLY A 799 72.76 -21.95 -18.12
C GLY A 799 72.12 -22.29 -16.78
N VAL A 800 72.19 -21.31 -15.87
CA VAL A 800 71.50 -21.35 -14.58
C VAL A 800 70.58 -20.14 -14.49
N ILE A 801 69.33 -20.36 -14.10
CA ILE A 801 68.38 -19.27 -13.84
C ILE A 801 68.80 -18.58 -12.54
N THR A 802 69.17 -17.30 -12.59
CA THR A 802 69.77 -16.57 -11.46
C THR A 802 68.79 -15.66 -10.74
N LYS A 803 67.62 -15.41 -11.31
CA LYS A 803 66.56 -14.57 -10.74
C LYS A 803 65.19 -15.19 -10.98
N ASP A 804 64.29 -15.03 -10.02
CA ASP A 804 62.88 -15.33 -10.29
C ASP A 804 62.38 -14.41 -11.42
N THR A 805 61.67 -15.00 -12.36
CA THR A 805 61.34 -14.34 -13.62
C THR A 805 59.95 -14.71 -14.09
N LYS A 806 59.32 -13.75 -14.76
CA LYS A 806 58.13 -14.01 -15.56
C LYS A 806 58.46 -14.95 -16.70
N ARG A 807 57.48 -15.75 -17.09
CA ARG A 807 57.54 -16.66 -18.24
C ARG A 807 56.90 -15.97 -19.44
N TYR A 808 57.40 -16.30 -20.62
CA TYR A 808 56.89 -15.76 -21.86
C TYR A 808 56.66 -16.88 -22.88
N GLY A 809 55.68 -16.67 -23.76
CA GLY A 809 55.44 -17.49 -24.93
C GLY A 809 55.69 -16.67 -26.20
N LEU A 810 56.24 -17.33 -27.22
CA LEU A 810 56.39 -16.72 -28.54
C LEU A 810 55.13 -17.03 -29.36
N TYR A 811 54.30 -16.02 -29.60
CA TYR A 811 53.07 -16.11 -30.39
C TYR A 811 53.07 -15.01 -31.46
N ASP A 812 52.88 -15.38 -32.73
CA ASP A 812 52.79 -14.45 -33.86
C ASP A 812 53.88 -13.34 -33.86
N LYS A 813 55.15 -13.76 -33.76
CA LYS A 813 56.33 -12.87 -33.66
C LYS A 813 56.28 -11.89 -32.48
N SER A 814 55.61 -12.26 -31.38
CA SER A 814 55.52 -11.48 -30.15
C SER A 814 55.88 -12.36 -28.95
N MET A 815 56.62 -11.79 -28.00
CA MET A 815 56.94 -12.41 -26.72
C MET A 815 55.93 -11.94 -25.68
N ASP A 816 54.95 -12.78 -25.37
CA ASP A 816 53.81 -12.43 -24.53
C ASP A 816 53.96 -13.05 -23.13
N GLU A 817 53.70 -12.26 -22.08
CA GLU A 817 53.81 -12.73 -20.69
C GLU A 817 52.76 -13.81 -20.39
N LEU A 818 53.21 -14.92 -19.80
CA LEU A 818 52.36 -16.03 -19.33
C LEU A 818 51.99 -15.85 -17.84
N PRO A 819 50.81 -16.35 -17.40
CA PRO A 819 50.23 -16.04 -16.09
C PRO A 819 50.94 -16.66 -14.87
N SER A 820 52.19 -17.12 -14.97
CA SER A 820 52.97 -17.51 -13.78
C SER A 820 54.46 -17.18 -13.88
N THR A 821 55.07 -16.98 -12.72
CA THR A 821 56.52 -16.87 -12.54
C THR A 821 57.18 -18.25 -12.57
N TRP A 822 58.50 -18.25 -12.51
CA TRP A 822 59.32 -19.46 -12.58
C TRP A 822 60.19 -19.72 -11.35
N THR A 823 59.66 -19.36 -10.18
CA THR A 823 60.35 -19.41 -8.89
C THR A 823 60.93 -20.80 -8.59
N GLN A 824 60.23 -21.87 -8.97
CA GLN A 824 60.67 -23.26 -8.71
C GLN A 824 61.95 -23.68 -9.46
N PHE A 825 62.34 -22.96 -10.52
CA PHE A 825 63.56 -23.23 -11.30
C PHE A 825 64.71 -22.27 -10.98
N LEU A 826 64.54 -21.40 -9.98
CA LEU A 826 65.61 -20.53 -9.49
C LEU A 826 66.81 -21.38 -9.04
N ASN A 827 68.01 -20.99 -9.48
CA ASN A 827 69.28 -21.68 -9.24
C ASN A 827 69.37 -23.10 -9.83
N LYS A 828 68.49 -23.48 -10.76
CA LYS A 828 68.56 -24.78 -11.46
C LYS A 828 69.29 -24.64 -12.79
N LYS A 829 70.01 -25.70 -13.17
CA LYS A 829 70.59 -25.85 -14.51
C LYS A 829 69.49 -26.03 -15.53
N VAL A 830 69.66 -25.46 -16.72
CA VAL A 830 68.74 -25.54 -17.84
C VAL A 830 69.49 -25.57 -19.17
N LYS A 831 68.82 -26.11 -20.20
CA LYS A 831 69.30 -26.03 -21.59
C LYS A 831 68.63 -24.86 -22.30
N LEU A 832 69.36 -24.13 -23.12
CA LEU A 832 68.84 -23.01 -23.91
C LEU A 832 68.87 -23.44 -25.38
N SER A 833 67.71 -23.50 -26.03
CA SER A 833 67.62 -23.99 -27.43
C SER A 833 67.45 -22.90 -28.46
N SER A 834 67.00 -21.72 -28.05
CA SER A 834 66.72 -20.62 -28.97
C SER A 834 66.89 -19.29 -28.26
N VAL A 835 67.27 -18.26 -29.00
CA VAL A 835 67.26 -16.87 -28.54
C VAL A 835 66.37 -16.05 -29.47
N ALA A 836 65.42 -15.34 -28.89
CA ALA A 836 64.58 -14.37 -29.56
C ALA A 836 65.11 -12.98 -29.25
N THR A 837 65.26 -12.14 -30.27
CA THR A 837 65.61 -10.72 -30.11
C THR A 837 64.39 -9.88 -30.41
N THR A 838 64.06 -8.95 -29.53
CA THR A 838 62.92 -8.06 -29.66
C THR A 838 63.30 -6.77 -30.39
N LYS A 839 62.29 -6.02 -30.85
CA LYS A 839 62.46 -4.76 -31.60
C LYS A 839 63.19 -3.68 -30.81
N ASP A 840 63.05 -3.69 -29.49
CA ASP A 840 63.77 -2.83 -28.53
C ASP A 840 65.13 -3.41 -28.09
N GLY A 841 65.56 -4.53 -28.69
CA GLY A 841 66.89 -5.11 -28.48
C GLY A 841 67.01 -6.06 -27.27
N GLN A 842 65.91 -6.34 -26.56
CA GLN A 842 65.92 -7.34 -25.50
C GLN A 842 66.07 -8.75 -26.07
N LYS A 843 66.69 -9.64 -25.30
CA LYS A 843 66.87 -11.05 -25.67
C LYS A 843 66.12 -11.95 -24.72
N PHE A 844 65.50 -12.98 -25.26
CA PHE A 844 64.80 -14.02 -24.50
C PHE A 844 65.36 -15.38 -24.90
N TYR A 845 65.66 -16.25 -23.93
CA TYR A 845 66.04 -17.63 -24.20
C TYR A 845 64.84 -18.55 -24.07
N LEU A 846 64.66 -19.46 -25.04
CA LEU A 846 63.78 -20.61 -24.89
C LEU A 846 64.49 -21.63 -24.01
N VAL A 847 63.95 -21.81 -22.82
CA VAL A 847 64.52 -22.67 -21.79
C VAL A 847 63.85 -24.04 -21.83
N LYS A 848 64.71 -25.07 -21.83
CA LYS A 848 64.36 -26.48 -21.77
C LYS A 848 64.79 -27.07 -20.44
N ASN A 849 64.01 -28.02 -19.94
CA ASN A 849 64.38 -28.82 -18.79
C ASN A 849 65.72 -29.54 -19.08
N TYR A 850 66.65 -29.53 -18.11
CA TYR A 850 68.02 -30.01 -18.31
C TYR A 850 68.10 -31.50 -18.63
N ASP A 851 67.35 -32.31 -17.88
CA ASP A 851 67.38 -33.77 -17.96
C ASP A 851 66.51 -34.29 -19.12
N THR A 852 65.32 -33.72 -19.30
CA THR A 852 64.33 -34.22 -20.28
C THR A 852 64.39 -33.52 -21.64
N GLY A 853 65.00 -32.33 -21.73
CA GLY A 853 65.07 -31.55 -22.98
C GLY A 853 63.74 -30.96 -23.45
N VAL A 854 62.66 -31.09 -22.67
CA VAL A 854 61.34 -30.56 -23.00
C VAL A 854 61.34 -29.03 -22.90
N GLY A 855 60.82 -28.36 -23.93
CA GLY A 855 60.64 -26.90 -23.97
C GLY A 855 59.64 -26.43 -22.93
N MET A 856 60.01 -25.44 -22.12
CA MET A 856 59.19 -25.02 -21.00
C MET A 856 58.61 -23.61 -21.18
N ALA A 857 59.46 -22.59 -21.37
CA ALA A 857 59.05 -21.20 -21.57
C ALA A 857 60.21 -20.35 -22.09
N TRP A 858 59.89 -19.19 -22.63
CA TRP A 858 60.87 -18.13 -22.89
C TRP A 858 61.07 -17.28 -21.63
N ILE A 859 62.30 -16.88 -21.33
CA ILE A 859 62.60 -15.93 -20.24
C ILE A 859 63.64 -14.90 -20.68
N PRO A 860 63.67 -13.70 -20.08
CA PRO A 860 64.68 -12.68 -20.37
C PRO A 860 66.09 -13.25 -20.19
N ALA A 861 66.97 -12.99 -21.16
CA ALA A 861 68.35 -13.47 -21.16
C ALA A 861 69.15 -12.94 -19.96
N THR A 862 68.78 -11.77 -19.44
CA THR A 862 69.38 -11.17 -18.23
C THR A 862 69.12 -11.97 -16.95
N ASN A 863 68.15 -12.89 -16.96
CA ASN A 863 67.80 -13.74 -15.82
C ASN A 863 68.47 -15.13 -15.90
N VAL A 864 69.32 -15.36 -16.90
CA VAL A 864 70.07 -16.59 -17.09
C VAL A 864 71.56 -16.28 -17.12
N SER A 865 72.33 -16.94 -16.25
CA SER A 865 73.78 -16.99 -16.40
C SER A 865 74.11 -18.12 -17.36
N VAL A 866 74.57 -17.76 -18.56
CA VAL A 866 75.00 -18.69 -19.60
C VAL A 866 76.45 -19.12 -19.33
N LYS A 867 76.75 -20.41 -19.48
CA LYS A 867 78.12 -20.94 -19.43
C LYS A 867 78.67 -21.23 -20.82
#